data_AF-A0A9N8CPN6-F1
#
_entry.id   AF-A0A9N8CPN6-F1
#
_cell.length_a   1.000
_cell.length_b   1.000
_cell.length_c   1.000
_cell.angle_alpha   90.00
_cell.angle_beta   90.00
_cell.angle_gamma   90.00
#
_symmetry.space_group_name_H-M   'P 1'
#
loop_
_entity.id
_entity.type
_entity.pdbx_description
1 polymer ?
#
loop_
_entity_poly.entity_id
_entity_poly.type
_entity_poly.pdbx_seq_one_letter_code
_entity_poly.pdbx_strand_id
1 'polypeptide(L)'
;MQLNLATKALFCMGLTCAALPAFALEAWSGQEGGSTYEVIFDSGVYSNAWWVGASDCPGNAAGDEANNPWRYERAATADEITKYGNPTTCDTGGGTVTYPAYDNSIAYNAGDIVIYNNATYKTSVAQSAYGFAPGQENPWEAYAVVTQWASSTVYNKGDKVQKNGQEYEALFYTVGDDPSLPANQNPTGTNGRPWKPLGAVVSYTQDQLNKAPEYNSSTVYESGTLIRYNGGNYVSQSKVQKVSPSNTNPWRVFIDWTGTKEKVGTPKSPWPAHVYAPYVDFTLNSQPDLASLAQNQNVTHFTMAFVVSKDADTCLPTWGTAYNVNDYAQYSKIKALREAGGDIMVSIGGANNSPLAASCKNVNDLKQHYYDIVDNLNLNVLDFDIEGTWVADHESINRRNEAVKAVQDTWKAEGRSVGIWYTLPILPTGLTAEGLYVLEDAKAKGVELAGVNVMAMDYGNSICQSDGTEGQNIHGKCATSAIENLHSQMKQIFTDKSDAEINAMMGTTPMIGYNDVQGEVFYMSDAKLVMQDATDRGLGMIGIWSMMRDQPGVARQVSPEHSGLTEQQAAKYAFSEVFAPFTKAGSELPDGVISFTVTAAPGNRHAQIKLTKEAFNTRKFVVYQNYKTNKKYMGHSEKGLSYYGHNWSADNGENTVAEFYYYSTPKAGDTVTLVEDDYSKETVLQEVTISSDMLK
;
A
#
# COMPACT_ATOMS: atom_id res chain seq x y z
N MET A 1 59.28 37.45 -1.52
CA MET A 1 59.65 36.03 -1.30
C MET A 1 58.71 35.21 -2.18
N GLN A 2 59.29 34.47 -3.12
CA GLN A 2 58.70 33.63 -4.19
C GLN A 2 57.78 32.50 -3.66
N LEU A 3 56.81 31.84 -4.33
CA LEU A 3 56.37 31.55 -5.73
C LEU A 3 54.82 31.25 -5.67
N ASN A 4 53.97 31.03 -6.69
CA ASN A 4 54.05 31.05 -8.17
C ASN A 4 52.66 31.24 -8.80
N LEU A 5 52.68 31.70 -10.06
CA LEU A 5 51.57 31.82 -11.01
C LEU A 5 51.06 30.46 -11.51
N ALA A 6 49.73 30.27 -11.48
CA ALA A 6 48.97 29.54 -12.50
C ALA A 6 47.48 29.92 -12.44
N THR A 7 47.17 31.21 -12.60
CA THR A 7 45.79 31.67 -12.82
C THR A 7 45.81 32.78 -13.86
N LYS A 8 44.99 32.59 -14.91
CA LYS A 8 44.63 33.51 -16.01
C LYS A 8 45.32 33.27 -17.37
N ALA A 9 44.60 32.56 -18.24
CA ALA A 9 44.38 32.89 -19.66
C ALA A 9 43.08 32.15 -20.08
N LEU A 10 41.93 32.83 -20.16
CA LEU A 10 41.37 33.59 -21.31
C LEU A 10 40.44 32.70 -22.17
N PHE A 11 39.12 32.97 -22.15
CA PHE A 11 38.43 33.69 -23.23
C PHE A 11 36.91 33.77 -22.99
N CYS A 12 36.37 34.98 -23.16
CA CYS A 12 34.95 35.24 -23.36
C CYS A 12 34.42 34.46 -24.57
N MET A 13 33.32 33.73 -24.41
CA MET A 13 32.32 33.51 -25.46
C MET A 13 31.03 32.94 -24.87
N GLY A 14 29.92 33.67 -25.05
CA GLY A 14 28.55 33.13 -25.05
C GLY A 14 28.00 32.57 -23.74
N LEU A 15 27.55 33.46 -22.83
CA LEU A 15 26.51 33.09 -21.87
C LEU A 15 25.18 32.95 -22.62
N THR A 16 25.02 31.78 -23.24
CA THR A 16 23.69 31.17 -23.40
C THR A 16 23.16 30.95 -21.98
N CYS A 17 21.93 31.37 -21.72
CA CYS A 17 21.23 31.07 -20.48
C CYS A 17 21.14 29.55 -20.34
N ALA A 18 22.07 28.95 -19.60
CA ALA A 18 21.84 27.67 -18.97
C ALA A 18 20.81 27.94 -17.88
N ALA A 19 19.55 27.60 -18.15
CA ALA A 19 18.57 27.46 -17.09
C ALA A 19 19.15 26.44 -16.10
N LEU A 20 19.46 26.91 -14.88
CA LEU A 20 19.66 26.03 -13.74
C LEU A 20 18.41 25.13 -13.62
N PRO A 21 18.54 23.88 -13.16
CA PRO A 21 17.37 23.05 -12.91
C PRO A 21 16.48 23.81 -11.92
N ALA A 22 15.31 24.23 -12.38
CA ALA A 22 14.29 24.78 -11.51
C ALA A 22 13.99 23.70 -10.45
N PHE A 23 14.09 24.06 -9.17
CA PHE A 23 13.68 23.13 -8.12
C PHE A 23 12.16 22.91 -8.26
N ALA A 24 11.66 21.79 -7.73
CA ALA A 24 10.24 21.48 -7.87
C ALA A 24 9.42 22.48 -7.03
N LEU A 25 8.81 23.46 -7.70
CA LEU A 25 7.88 24.42 -7.10
C LEU A 25 6.65 23.69 -6.56
N GLU A 26 6.31 23.90 -5.30
CA GLU A 26 5.15 23.28 -4.62
C GLU A 26 4.35 24.32 -3.81
N ALA A 27 3.16 24.00 -3.28
CA ALA A 27 2.49 24.90 -2.33
C ALA A 27 3.11 24.79 -0.92
N TRP A 28 3.18 25.91 -0.20
CA TRP A 28 3.62 25.87 1.21
C TRP A 28 2.63 25.09 2.08
N SER A 29 3.14 24.14 2.85
CA SER A 29 2.32 23.31 3.73
C SER A 29 3.02 22.97 5.05
N GLY A 30 4.00 23.79 5.45
CA GLY A 30 4.85 23.54 6.62
C GLY A 30 6.07 22.69 6.31
N GLN A 31 6.72 22.91 5.15
CA GLN A 31 8.00 22.29 4.81
C GLN A 31 9.01 22.44 5.97
N GLU A 32 9.66 21.34 6.35
CA GLU A 32 10.68 21.30 7.40
C GLU A 32 11.96 20.64 6.88
N GLY A 33 13.10 21.29 7.09
CA GLY A 33 14.40 20.74 6.70
C GLY A 33 15.42 21.79 6.26
N GLY A 34 16.64 21.31 5.98
CA GLY A 34 17.77 22.13 5.53
C GLY A 34 17.98 22.16 4.01
N SER A 35 17.19 21.40 3.25
CA SER A 35 17.20 21.39 1.79
C SER A 35 16.66 22.71 1.23
N THR A 36 16.99 23.04 -0.02
CA THR A 36 16.38 24.18 -0.71
C THR A 36 14.98 23.82 -1.20
N TYR A 37 13.96 24.50 -0.69
CA TYR A 37 12.55 24.44 -1.08
C TYR A 37 12.21 25.66 -1.93
N GLU A 38 11.35 25.49 -2.93
CA GLU A 38 10.65 26.60 -3.61
C GLU A 38 9.15 26.39 -3.42
N VAL A 39 8.47 27.33 -2.73
CA VAL A 39 7.06 27.19 -2.35
C VAL A 39 6.19 28.35 -2.83
N ILE A 40 4.93 28.09 -3.17
CA ILE A 40 3.88 29.08 -3.41
C ILE A 40 3.13 29.35 -2.11
N PHE A 41 3.04 30.63 -1.73
CA PHE A 41 2.23 31.11 -0.61
C PHE A 41 1.70 32.51 -0.92
N ASP A 42 0.43 32.77 -0.67
CA ASP A 42 -0.24 34.06 -0.89
C ASP A 42 0.13 34.75 -2.22
N SER A 43 0.12 33.97 -3.30
CA SER A 43 0.45 34.37 -4.68
C SER A 43 1.92 34.74 -4.92
N GLY A 44 2.80 34.50 -3.96
CA GLY A 44 4.26 34.63 -4.07
C GLY A 44 4.98 33.28 -4.12
N VAL A 45 6.13 33.24 -4.79
CA VAL A 45 7.09 32.14 -4.75
C VAL A 45 8.18 32.50 -3.75
N TYR A 46 8.50 31.56 -2.85
CA TYR A 46 9.49 31.74 -1.79
C TYR A 46 10.53 30.63 -1.83
N SER A 47 11.79 30.97 -1.54
CA SER A 47 12.86 30.00 -1.29
C SER A 47 13.33 30.09 0.16
N ASN A 48 13.86 29.02 0.74
CA ASN A 48 14.46 29.10 2.07
C ASN A 48 15.96 29.43 2.03
N ALA A 49 16.38 30.35 2.88
CA ALA A 49 17.78 30.77 3.01
C ALA A 49 18.61 29.85 3.92
N TRP A 50 17.96 29.16 4.85
CA TRP A 50 18.55 28.16 5.75
C TRP A 50 17.46 27.16 6.19
N TRP A 51 17.76 26.35 7.20
CA TRP A 51 16.81 25.40 7.77
C TRP A 51 15.45 26.05 8.09
N VAL A 52 14.37 25.45 7.58
CA VAL A 52 12.98 25.83 7.86
C VAL A 52 12.38 24.85 8.87
N GLY A 53 11.70 25.35 9.88
CA GLY A 53 10.80 24.56 10.72
C GLY A 53 9.38 24.57 10.16
N ALA A 54 8.58 23.54 10.48
CA ALA A 54 7.20 23.45 9.99
C ALA A 54 6.36 24.71 10.33
N SER A 55 6.63 25.37 11.47
CA SER A 55 5.95 26.61 11.87
C SER A 55 6.41 27.87 11.16
N ASP A 56 7.51 27.81 10.41
CA ASP A 56 8.07 28.98 9.74
C ASP A 56 7.25 29.29 8.49
N CYS A 57 6.36 30.28 8.61
CA CYS A 57 5.42 30.67 7.55
C CYS A 57 6.01 31.74 6.60
N PRO A 58 5.91 31.56 5.26
CA PRO A 58 6.33 32.56 4.28
C PRO A 58 5.59 33.89 4.40
N GLY A 59 4.35 33.89 4.87
CA GLY A 59 3.53 35.10 5.04
C GLY A 59 4.15 36.17 5.94
N ASN A 60 5.09 35.79 6.82
CA ASN A 60 5.81 36.72 7.70
C ASN A 60 7.17 37.17 7.14
N ALA A 61 7.60 36.66 5.97
CA ALA A 61 8.96 36.83 5.47
C ALA A 61 9.29 38.29 5.17
N ALA A 62 8.37 39.04 4.54
CA ALA A 62 8.59 40.44 4.18
C ALA A 62 8.69 41.39 5.40
N GLY A 63 8.20 40.96 6.57
CA GLY A 63 8.20 41.77 7.80
C GLY A 63 9.35 41.45 8.77
N ASP A 64 10.03 40.32 8.59
CA ASP A 64 11.06 39.81 9.52
C ASP A 64 12.08 38.89 8.83
N GLU A 65 12.72 39.35 7.75
CA GLU A 65 13.70 38.56 6.99
C GLU A 65 14.90 38.07 7.84
N ALA A 66 15.19 38.75 8.95
CA ALA A 66 16.30 38.36 9.84
C ALA A 66 16.02 37.07 10.61
N ASN A 67 14.76 36.79 10.95
CA ASN A 67 14.36 35.62 11.73
C ASN A 67 13.47 34.64 10.96
N ASN A 68 12.93 35.05 9.81
CA ASN A 68 12.17 34.17 8.92
C ASN A 68 13.12 33.50 7.92
N PRO A 69 13.12 32.16 7.79
CA PRO A 69 13.96 31.46 6.82
C PRO A 69 13.54 31.65 5.36
N TRP A 70 12.33 32.11 5.07
CA TRP A 70 11.82 32.27 3.70
C TRP A 70 12.24 33.60 3.07
N ARG A 71 12.47 33.57 1.76
CA ARG A 71 12.81 34.72 0.91
C ARG A 71 11.84 34.76 -0.25
N TYR A 72 11.18 35.90 -0.39
CA TYR A 72 10.32 36.13 -1.56
C TYR A 72 11.21 36.24 -2.81
N GLU A 73 10.92 35.42 -3.81
CA GLU A 73 11.65 35.40 -5.08
C GLU A 73 10.91 36.18 -6.16
N ARG A 74 9.62 35.87 -6.35
CA ARG A 74 8.78 36.44 -7.42
C ARG A 74 7.29 36.18 -7.19
N ALA A 75 6.44 36.79 -8.01
CA ALA A 75 5.03 36.43 -8.06
C ALA A 75 4.85 35.04 -8.72
N ALA A 76 3.93 34.25 -8.19
CA ALA A 76 3.49 33.02 -8.85
C ALA A 76 2.57 33.36 -10.03
N THR A 77 2.71 32.65 -11.14
CA THR A 77 1.82 32.79 -12.29
C THR A 77 0.46 32.13 -12.02
N ALA A 78 -0.58 32.52 -12.76
CA ALA A 78 -1.89 31.89 -12.65
C ALA A 78 -1.85 30.38 -12.93
N ASP A 79 -0.99 29.95 -13.86
CA ASP A 79 -0.80 28.53 -14.19
C ASP A 79 -0.10 27.78 -13.06
N GLU A 80 0.90 28.38 -12.40
CA GLU A 80 1.57 27.80 -11.23
C GLU A 80 0.63 27.70 -10.02
N ILE A 81 -0.18 28.73 -9.75
CA ILE A 81 -1.19 28.72 -8.69
C ILE A 81 -2.23 27.63 -8.95
N THR A 82 -2.69 27.51 -10.20
CA THR A 82 -3.66 26.48 -10.59
C THR A 82 -3.05 25.08 -10.48
N LYS A 83 -1.76 24.93 -10.78
CA LYS A 83 -1.06 23.65 -10.82
C LYS A 83 -0.58 23.16 -9.44
N TYR A 84 -0.08 24.04 -8.59
CA TYR A 84 0.59 23.67 -7.35
C TYR A 84 -0.19 24.08 -6.09
N GLY A 85 -1.16 24.98 -6.21
CA GLY A 85 -1.96 25.51 -5.11
C GLY A 85 -1.46 26.86 -4.59
N ASN A 86 -2.29 27.56 -3.82
CA ASN A 86 -1.99 28.88 -3.25
C ASN A 86 -2.53 29.01 -1.81
N PRO A 87 -1.82 28.49 -0.81
CA PRO A 87 -2.16 28.67 0.60
C PRO A 87 -2.05 30.15 0.98
N THR A 88 -3.04 30.70 1.67
CA THR A 88 -3.09 32.11 2.06
C THR A 88 -3.09 32.33 3.57
N THR A 89 -3.07 31.25 4.37
CA THR A 89 -2.98 31.32 5.83
C THR A 89 -1.80 30.51 6.33
N CYS A 90 -1.22 30.92 7.46
CA CYS A 90 -0.12 30.23 8.13
C CYS A 90 -0.58 28.98 8.91
N ASP A 91 -1.74 28.43 8.57
CA ASP A 91 -2.26 27.24 9.22
C ASP A 91 -1.51 26.02 8.69
N THR A 92 -0.42 25.66 9.38
CA THR A 92 0.09 24.30 9.26
C THR A 92 -0.95 23.39 9.89
N GLY A 93 -1.70 22.66 9.07
CA GLY A 93 -2.68 21.71 9.60
C GLY A 93 -2.01 20.76 10.58
N GLY A 94 -2.33 20.89 11.88
CA GLY A 94 -1.85 20.04 12.96
C GLY A 94 -0.83 20.72 13.89
N GLY A 95 -1.27 21.60 14.78
CA GLY A 95 -0.46 21.93 15.95
C GLY A 95 -0.17 20.65 16.74
N THR A 96 1.08 20.44 17.19
CA THR A 96 1.45 19.25 17.97
C THR A 96 0.66 19.23 19.28
N VAL A 97 -0.48 18.53 19.27
CA VAL A 97 -1.25 18.29 20.49
C VAL A 97 -0.42 17.33 21.35
N THR A 98 0.08 17.84 22.46
CA THR A 98 0.80 17.03 23.44
C THR A 98 -0.20 16.50 24.46
N TYR A 99 -0.23 15.17 24.61
CA TYR A 99 -1.08 14.49 25.59
C TYR A 99 -0.27 14.16 26.85
N PRO A 100 -0.89 14.13 28.04
CA PRO A 100 -0.21 13.76 29.27
C PRO A 100 0.28 12.31 29.21
N ALA A 101 1.40 12.01 29.87
CA ALA A 101 1.84 10.62 30.04
C ALA A 101 0.86 9.83 30.91
N TYR A 102 0.66 8.55 30.58
CA TYR A 102 -0.13 7.64 31.42
C TYR A 102 0.52 7.44 32.78
N ASP A 103 -0.30 7.48 33.83
CA ASP A 103 0.06 7.22 35.22
C ASP A 103 -0.97 6.24 35.79
N ASN A 104 -0.50 5.09 36.26
CA ASN A 104 -1.38 4.05 36.75
C ASN A 104 -2.04 4.40 38.10
N SER A 105 -1.61 5.46 38.78
CA SER A 105 -2.14 5.86 40.09
C SER A 105 -3.31 6.84 40.01
N ILE A 106 -3.64 7.33 38.81
CA ILE A 106 -4.74 8.27 38.58
C ILE A 106 -5.93 7.63 37.87
N ALA A 107 -7.11 8.22 38.07
CA ALA A 107 -8.32 7.85 37.36
C ALA A 107 -8.47 8.68 36.08
N TYR A 108 -9.14 8.10 35.08
CA TYR A 108 -9.40 8.73 33.78
C TYR A 108 -10.89 8.70 33.45
N ASN A 109 -11.38 9.73 32.78
CA ASN A 109 -12.73 9.78 32.23
C ASN A 109 -12.78 9.11 30.85
N ALA A 110 -13.98 8.73 30.43
CA ALA A 110 -14.20 8.27 29.06
C ALA A 110 -13.80 9.38 28.07
N GLY A 111 -13.00 9.04 27.07
CA GLY A 111 -12.48 9.97 26.07
C GLY A 111 -11.16 10.64 26.43
N ASP A 112 -10.62 10.44 27.64
CA ASP A 112 -9.29 10.94 27.99
C ASP A 112 -8.22 10.30 27.10
N ILE A 113 -7.20 11.11 26.77
CA ILE A 113 -6.10 10.74 25.88
C ILE A 113 -4.78 10.84 26.64
N VAL A 114 -3.95 9.81 26.51
CA VAL A 114 -2.64 9.71 27.19
C VAL A 114 -1.55 9.19 26.26
N ILE A 115 -0.29 9.44 26.60
CA ILE A 115 0.88 8.82 25.97
C ILE A 115 1.37 7.67 26.85
N TYR A 116 1.55 6.49 26.26
CA TYR A 116 2.16 5.33 26.92
C TYR A 116 2.99 4.55 25.91
N ASN A 117 4.21 4.15 26.27
CA ASN A 117 5.15 3.44 25.38
C ASN A 117 5.28 4.08 23.99
N ASN A 118 5.46 5.41 23.93
CA ASN A 118 5.59 6.18 22.69
C ASN A 118 4.40 6.10 21.71
N ALA A 119 3.23 5.67 22.19
CA ALA A 119 1.97 5.73 21.44
C ALA A 119 0.91 6.50 22.22
N THR A 120 -0.01 7.10 21.46
CA THR A 120 -1.15 7.82 22.02
C THR A 120 -2.33 6.88 22.15
N TYR A 121 -3.01 6.91 23.28
CA TYR A 121 -4.17 6.07 23.55
C TYR A 121 -5.34 6.89 24.04
N LYS A 122 -6.55 6.49 23.64
CA LYS A 122 -7.81 7.05 24.13
C LYS A 122 -8.63 5.95 24.79
N THR A 123 -9.15 6.22 25.98
CA THR A 123 -10.04 5.26 26.66
C THR A 123 -11.48 5.45 26.22
N SER A 124 -12.17 4.35 25.91
CA SER A 124 -13.60 4.36 25.55
C SER A 124 -14.53 4.51 26.75
N VAL A 125 -14.06 4.19 27.96
CA VAL A 125 -14.84 4.25 29.20
C VAL A 125 -13.99 4.84 30.34
N ALA A 126 -14.64 5.29 31.42
CA ALA A 126 -13.90 5.76 32.59
C ALA A 126 -13.04 4.64 33.20
N GLN A 127 -11.82 4.97 33.63
CA GLN A 127 -10.88 4.07 34.29
C GLN A 127 -10.62 4.53 35.72
N SER A 128 -10.53 3.60 36.66
CA SER A 128 -10.02 3.90 38.00
C SER A 128 -8.49 3.95 38.00
N ALA A 129 -7.94 4.54 39.06
CA ALA A 129 -6.57 4.25 39.45
C ALA A 129 -6.36 2.73 39.53
N TYR A 130 -5.18 2.29 39.10
CA TYR A 130 -4.79 0.89 38.97
C TYR A 130 -5.73 0.09 38.05
N GLY A 131 -6.33 0.75 37.06
CA GLY A 131 -7.11 0.13 35.99
C GLY A 131 -6.22 -0.51 34.91
N PHE A 132 -6.76 -0.69 33.70
CA PHE A 132 -5.94 -1.16 32.58
C PHE A 132 -4.84 -0.15 32.24
N ALA A 133 -3.64 -0.66 32.00
CA ALA A 133 -2.58 0.08 31.33
C ALA A 133 -2.85 0.09 29.80
N PRO A 134 -2.59 1.20 29.08
CA PRO A 134 -2.87 1.27 27.66
C PRO A 134 -2.10 0.21 26.85
N GLY A 135 -2.76 -0.43 25.88
CA GLY A 135 -2.14 -1.44 25.01
C GLY A 135 -1.71 -2.75 25.70
N GLN A 136 -1.97 -2.92 27.00
CA GLN A 136 -1.60 -4.14 27.74
C GLN A 136 -2.74 -5.16 27.79
N GLU A 137 -2.40 -6.42 28.01
CA GLU A 137 -3.37 -7.50 28.28
C GLU A 137 -4.09 -7.31 29.62
N ASN A 138 -5.01 -8.23 29.93
CA ASN A 138 -5.65 -8.25 31.23
C ASN A 138 -4.59 -8.50 32.33
N PRO A 139 -4.55 -7.69 33.40
CA PRO A 139 -3.60 -7.89 34.50
C PRO A 139 -3.88 -9.18 35.28
N TRP A 140 -4.98 -9.89 35.04
CA TRP A 140 -5.25 -11.21 35.61
C TRP A 140 -4.84 -12.32 34.66
N GLU A 141 -3.95 -13.20 35.12
CA GLU A 141 -3.60 -14.42 34.41
C GLU A 141 -4.29 -15.61 35.06
N ALA A 142 -4.85 -16.53 34.25
CA ALA A 142 -5.41 -17.78 34.78
C ALA A 142 -4.29 -18.62 35.40
N TYR A 143 -4.49 -19.10 36.62
CA TYR A 143 -3.50 -19.93 37.29
C TYR A 143 -3.43 -21.32 36.63
N ALA A 144 -2.28 -21.65 36.07
CA ALA A 144 -1.93 -22.98 35.60
C ALA A 144 -0.67 -23.48 36.33
N VAL A 145 -0.61 -24.79 36.56
CA VAL A 145 0.59 -25.40 37.15
C VAL A 145 1.70 -25.40 36.11
N VAL A 146 2.80 -24.72 36.41
CA VAL A 146 3.99 -24.71 35.57
C VAL A 146 4.67 -26.09 35.64
N THR A 147 4.71 -26.80 34.51
CA THR A 147 5.28 -28.15 34.43
C THR A 147 6.81 -28.15 34.45
N GLN A 148 7.42 -29.25 34.91
CA GLN A 148 8.88 -29.40 34.82
C GLN A 148 9.32 -29.52 33.36
N TRP A 149 10.40 -28.83 33.01
CA TRP A 149 11.00 -28.95 31.68
C TRP A 149 11.49 -30.39 31.41
N ALA A 150 11.28 -30.87 30.19
CA ALA A 150 11.72 -32.18 29.73
C ALA A 150 12.40 -32.07 28.36
N SER A 151 13.53 -32.75 28.20
CA SER A 151 14.37 -32.66 27.00
C SER A 151 13.72 -33.22 25.73
N SER A 152 12.76 -34.14 25.85
CA SER A 152 12.06 -34.76 24.72
C SER A 152 10.77 -34.05 24.33
N THR A 153 10.34 -33.05 25.09
CA THR A 153 9.09 -32.34 24.84
C THR A 153 9.32 -31.22 23.85
N VAL A 154 8.41 -31.11 22.88
CA VAL A 154 8.33 -29.97 21.98
C VAL A 154 7.61 -28.84 22.70
N TYR A 155 8.22 -27.66 22.70
CA TYR A 155 7.63 -26.43 23.23
C TYR A 155 7.41 -25.44 22.09
N ASN A 156 6.25 -24.81 22.10
CA ASN A 156 5.89 -23.73 21.19
C ASN A 156 5.98 -22.39 21.91
N LYS A 157 5.91 -21.30 21.14
CA LYS A 157 5.90 -19.94 21.72
C LYS A 157 4.81 -19.80 22.78
N GLY A 158 5.17 -19.22 23.92
CA GLY A 158 4.28 -19.01 25.07
C GLY A 158 4.24 -20.16 26.08
N ASP A 159 4.79 -21.34 25.76
CA ASP A 159 4.81 -22.46 26.71
C ASP A 159 5.69 -22.12 27.93
N LYS A 160 5.10 -22.29 29.12
CA LYS A 160 5.78 -22.05 30.41
C LYS A 160 6.24 -23.34 31.05
N VAL A 161 7.51 -23.39 31.44
CA VAL A 161 8.12 -24.51 32.14
C VAL A 161 8.92 -24.04 33.33
N GLN A 162 9.16 -24.95 34.27
CA GLN A 162 10.05 -24.71 35.38
C GLN A 162 11.23 -25.67 35.38
N LYS A 163 12.36 -25.18 35.90
CA LYS A 163 13.51 -25.99 36.22
C LYS A 163 14.26 -25.36 37.39
N ASN A 164 14.63 -26.16 38.38
CA ASN A 164 15.33 -25.70 39.59
C ASN A 164 14.60 -24.56 40.35
N GLY A 165 13.26 -24.55 40.33
CA GLY A 165 12.45 -23.53 41.00
C GLY A 165 12.36 -22.18 40.27
N GLN A 166 12.92 -22.10 39.06
CA GLN A 166 12.85 -20.95 38.16
C GLN A 166 11.89 -21.26 37.01
N GLU A 167 11.06 -20.30 36.66
CA GLU A 167 10.12 -20.33 35.53
C GLU A 167 10.74 -19.71 34.27
N TYR A 168 10.37 -20.28 33.12
CA TYR A 168 10.82 -19.89 31.79
C TYR A 168 9.67 -19.98 30.79
N GLU A 169 9.67 -19.08 29.81
CA GLU A 169 8.73 -19.06 28.69
C GLU A 169 9.48 -19.33 27.38
N ALA A 170 8.96 -20.24 26.55
CA ALA A 170 9.49 -20.45 25.20
C ALA A 170 9.09 -19.27 24.29
N LEU A 171 10.05 -18.68 23.60
CA LEU A 171 9.81 -17.55 22.67
C LEU A 171 9.46 -17.99 21.25
N PHE A 172 9.77 -19.25 20.91
CA PHE A 172 9.50 -19.90 19.64
C PHE A 172 9.67 -21.42 19.80
N TYR A 173 9.45 -22.17 18.72
CA TYR A 173 9.62 -23.63 18.71
C TYR A 173 10.99 -24.08 19.25
N THR A 174 11.01 -24.97 20.24
CA THR A 174 12.24 -25.55 20.77
C THR A 174 12.03 -26.98 21.30
N VAL A 175 13.06 -27.81 21.21
CA VAL A 175 13.11 -29.16 21.79
C VAL A 175 14.55 -29.45 22.21
N GLY A 176 14.73 -30.03 23.40
CA GLY A 176 16.05 -30.41 23.91
C GLY A 176 16.90 -29.25 24.48
N ASP A 177 16.59 -27.99 24.17
CA ASP A 177 17.30 -26.84 24.73
C ASP A 177 16.97 -26.66 26.22
N ASP A 178 17.95 -26.88 27.08
CA ASP A 178 17.80 -26.75 28.54
C ASP A 178 17.65 -25.27 28.95
N PRO A 179 16.51 -24.83 29.53
CA PRO A 179 16.27 -23.43 29.89
C PRO A 179 17.15 -22.94 31.05
N SER A 180 17.68 -23.85 31.87
CA SER A 180 18.54 -23.49 32.99
C SER A 180 19.96 -23.08 32.57
N LEU A 181 20.33 -23.34 31.31
CA LEU A 181 21.62 -22.97 30.76
C LEU A 181 21.56 -21.55 30.17
N PRO A 182 22.44 -20.62 30.60
CA PRO A 182 22.47 -19.26 30.05
C PRO A 182 22.61 -19.18 28.53
N ALA A 183 23.24 -20.18 27.89
CA ALA A 183 23.40 -20.26 26.44
C ALA A 183 22.07 -20.37 25.68
N ASN A 184 21.00 -20.80 26.36
CA ASN A 184 19.67 -20.97 25.78
C ASN A 184 18.69 -19.87 26.26
N GLN A 185 19.17 -18.91 27.06
CA GLN A 185 18.32 -17.87 27.64
C GLN A 185 18.33 -16.57 26.82
N ASN A 186 17.14 -15.97 26.72
CA ASN A 186 16.85 -14.72 26.05
C ASN A 186 16.10 -13.75 26.99
N PRO A 187 16.78 -13.20 28.02
CA PRO A 187 16.13 -12.35 29.01
C PRO A 187 15.59 -11.04 28.42
N THR A 188 16.16 -10.57 27.30
CA THR A 188 15.77 -9.33 26.63
C THR A 188 14.87 -9.55 25.42
N GLY A 189 14.57 -10.79 25.05
CA GLY A 189 13.85 -11.14 23.81
C GLY A 189 14.66 -10.95 22.52
N THR A 190 15.84 -10.34 22.55
CA THR A 190 16.56 -9.87 21.36
C THR A 190 17.73 -10.76 20.89
N ASN A 191 18.11 -11.81 21.62
CA ASN A 191 19.33 -12.57 21.30
C ASN A 191 19.09 -13.89 20.53
N GLY A 192 17.86 -14.12 20.07
CA GLY A 192 17.48 -15.29 19.26
C GLY A 192 17.56 -16.63 20.00
N ARG A 193 17.62 -16.64 21.34
CA ARG A 193 17.59 -17.86 22.15
C ARG A 193 16.16 -18.22 22.58
N PRO A 194 15.87 -19.53 22.80
CA PRO A 194 14.49 -19.99 22.94
C PRO A 194 13.83 -19.62 24.27
N TRP A 195 14.56 -19.44 25.37
CA TRP A 195 13.94 -19.36 26.70
C TRP A 195 14.04 -17.98 27.35
N LYS A 196 12.92 -17.35 27.69
CA LYS A 196 12.88 -16.13 28.51
C LYS A 196 12.72 -16.49 30.00
N PRO A 197 13.66 -16.15 30.89
CA PRO A 197 13.49 -16.37 32.33
C PRO A 197 12.40 -15.44 32.90
N LEU A 198 11.44 -15.99 33.66
CA LEU A 198 10.30 -15.23 34.23
C LEU A 198 10.43 -14.93 35.73
N GLY A 199 11.18 -15.74 36.47
CA GLY A 199 11.42 -15.55 37.91
C GLY A 199 11.27 -16.85 38.69
N ALA A 200 11.22 -16.75 40.02
CA ALA A 200 10.91 -17.90 40.85
C ALA A 200 9.48 -18.39 40.59
N VAL A 201 9.28 -19.70 40.53
CA VAL A 201 7.96 -20.30 40.32
C VAL A 201 7.05 -19.94 41.49
N VAL A 202 5.89 -19.36 41.18
CA VAL A 202 4.83 -19.16 42.15
C VAL A 202 3.88 -20.36 42.08
N SER A 203 3.78 -21.12 43.17
CA SER A 203 2.89 -22.27 43.26
C SER A 203 1.98 -22.18 44.48
N TYR A 204 0.76 -22.71 44.33
CA TYR A 204 -0.24 -22.72 45.39
C TYR A 204 -0.68 -24.15 45.65
N THR A 205 -0.83 -24.50 46.93
CA THR A 205 -1.44 -25.76 47.34
C THR A 205 -2.91 -25.81 46.94
N GLN A 206 -3.46 -27.01 46.74
CA GLN A 206 -4.89 -27.17 46.44
C GLN A 206 -5.78 -26.49 47.50
N ASP A 207 -5.36 -26.51 48.76
CA ASP A 207 -6.05 -25.83 49.85
C ASP A 207 -6.05 -24.30 49.70
N GLN A 208 -4.93 -23.71 49.26
CA GLN A 208 -4.85 -22.27 48.96
C GLN A 208 -5.70 -21.89 47.76
N LEU A 209 -5.68 -22.69 46.69
CA LEU A 209 -6.55 -22.50 45.52
C LEU A 209 -8.03 -22.57 45.91
N ASN A 210 -8.41 -23.55 46.72
CA ASN A 210 -9.80 -23.72 47.15
C ASN A 210 -10.27 -22.58 48.06
N LYS A 211 -9.38 -22.01 48.88
CA LYS A 211 -9.66 -20.93 49.85
C LYS A 211 -9.35 -19.53 49.32
N ALA A 212 -8.92 -19.39 48.08
CA ALA A 212 -8.62 -18.10 47.49
C ALA A 212 -9.87 -17.20 47.52
N PRO A 213 -9.72 -15.90 47.80
CA PRO A 213 -10.85 -14.97 47.89
C PRO A 213 -11.53 -14.81 46.52
N GLU A 214 -12.86 -14.79 46.49
CA GLU A 214 -13.60 -14.40 45.29
C GLU A 214 -13.32 -12.94 44.93
N TYR A 215 -13.26 -12.64 43.63
CA TYR A 215 -13.04 -11.30 43.10
C TYR A 215 -14.03 -10.28 43.69
N ASN A 216 -13.51 -9.12 44.08
CA ASN A 216 -14.28 -7.99 44.58
C ASN A 216 -13.78 -6.69 43.93
N SER A 217 -14.66 -6.00 43.22
CA SER A 217 -14.33 -4.79 42.49
C SER A 217 -13.97 -3.58 43.37
N SER A 218 -14.28 -3.61 44.67
CA SER A 218 -13.86 -2.58 45.64
C SER A 218 -12.45 -2.78 46.18
N THR A 219 -11.87 -3.98 46.04
CA THR A 219 -10.55 -4.31 46.58
C THR A 219 -9.43 -3.88 45.62
N VAL A 220 -8.35 -3.32 46.18
CA VAL A 220 -7.08 -3.14 45.47
C VAL A 220 -6.23 -4.38 45.70
N TYR A 221 -5.78 -5.02 44.63
CA TYR A 221 -4.94 -6.21 44.68
C TYR A 221 -3.50 -5.83 44.34
N GLU A 222 -2.52 -6.27 45.14
CA GLU A 222 -1.10 -6.15 44.80
C GLU A 222 -0.71 -7.20 43.75
N SER A 223 0.43 -7.03 43.06
CA SER A 223 0.94 -8.04 42.13
C SER A 223 1.19 -9.38 42.85
N GLY A 224 0.92 -10.50 42.19
CA GLY A 224 1.02 -11.86 42.71
C GLY A 224 -0.16 -12.32 43.58
N THR A 225 -1.26 -11.55 43.62
CA THR A 225 -2.43 -11.90 44.44
C THR A 225 -3.27 -12.97 43.75
N LEU A 226 -3.53 -14.07 44.46
CA LEU A 226 -4.43 -15.15 44.02
C LEU A 226 -5.89 -14.81 44.36
N ILE A 227 -6.77 -14.94 43.37
CA ILE A 227 -8.23 -14.80 43.51
C ILE A 227 -8.98 -15.93 42.82
N ARG A 228 -10.27 -16.06 43.13
CA ARG A 228 -11.24 -16.84 42.35
C ARG A 228 -12.17 -15.94 41.56
N TYR A 229 -12.50 -16.37 40.34
CA TYR A 229 -13.47 -15.71 39.48
C TYR A 229 -14.13 -16.73 38.54
N ASN A 230 -15.46 -16.79 38.50
CA ASN A 230 -16.24 -17.74 37.70
C ASN A 230 -15.77 -19.20 37.82
N GLY A 231 -15.33 -19.61 39.02
CA GLY A 231 -14.84 -20.96 39.29
C GLY A 231 -13.39 -21.24 38.87
N GLY A 232 -12.72 -20.29 38.21
CA GLY A 232 -11.28 -20.34 37.91
C GLY A 232 -10.45 -19.62 38.97
N ASN A 233 -9.17 -20.00 39.08
CA ASN A 233 -8.18 -19.29 39.88
C ASN A 233 -7.36 -18.36 38.99
N TYR A 234 -7.08 -17.15 39.47
CA TYR A 234 -6.31 -16.15 38.74
C TYR A 234 -5.27 -15.50 39.64
N VAL A 235 -4.14 -15.11 39.05
CA VAL A 235 -3.07 -14.38 39.72
C VAL A 235 -2.90 -13.02 39.06
N SER A 236 -2.89 -11.95 39.85
CA SER A 236 -2.60 -10.61 39.33
C SER A 236 -1.13 -10.50 38.93
N GLN A 237 -0.88 -10.00 37.72
CA GLN A 237 0.45 -9.72 37.20
C GLN A 237 0.96 -8.34 37.65
N SER A 238 0.03 -7.42 37.93
CA SER A 238 0.32 -6.07 38.40
C SER A 238 -0.64 -5.65 39.51
N LYS A 239 -0.37 -4.50 40.13
CA LYS A 239 -1.32 -3.89 41.05
C LYS A 239 -2.57 -3.48 40.29
N VAL A 240 -3.75 -3.93 40.74
CA VAL A 240 -4.99 -3.81 39.97
C VAL A 240 -6.21 -3.50 40.86
N GLN A 241 -7.12 -2.67 40.36
CA GLN A 241 -8.41 -2.36 40.97
C GLN A 241 -9.51 -2.27 39.90
N LYS A 242 -10.72 -2.75 40.21
CA LYS A 242 -11.94 -2.72 39.35
C LYS A 242 -11.85 -3.38 37.97
N VAL A 243 -10.71 -3.90 37.57
CA VAL A 243 -10.56 -4.80 36.41
C VAL A 243 -10.85 -6.22 36.87
N SER A 244 -11.80 -6.89 36.23
CA SER A 244 -12.08 -8.32 36.43
C SER A 244 -11.36 -9.17 35.38
N PRO A 245 -11.15 -10.48 35.64
CA PRO A 245 -10.49 -11.37 34.69
C PRO A 245 -11.18 -11.51 33.32
N SER A 246 -12.46 -11.16 33.19
CA SER A 246 -13.18 -11.20 31.91
C SER A 246 -13.23 -9.85 31.19
N ASN A 247 -12.74 -8.76 31.79
CA ASN A 247 -12.76 -7.47 31.12
C ASN A 247 -11.76 -7.41 29.97
N THR A 248 -12.12 -6.67 28.94
CA THR A 248 -11.22 -6.28 27.86
C THR A 248 -10.64 -4.90 28.15
N ASN A 249 -9.38 -4.67 27.79
CA ASN A 249 -8.77 -3.36 27.88
C ASN A 249 -9.63 -2.34 27.10
N PRO A 250 -9.98 -1.16 27.65
CA PRO A 250 -10.75 -0.14 26.95
C PRO A 250 -9.91 0.97 26.29
N TRP A 251 -8.59 0.98 26.53
CA TRP A 251 -7.65 1.87 25.86
C TRP A 251 -7.41 1.40 24.43
N ARG A 252 -7.52 2.32 23.47
CA ARG A 252 -7.22 2.07 22.07
C ARG A 252 -6.20 3.07 21.58
N VAL A 253 -5.34 2.64 20.66
CA VAL A 253 -4.44 3.57 19.99
C VAL A 253 -5.28 4.65 19.33
N PHE A 254 -4.90 5.90 19.60
CA PHE A 254 -5.57 7.08 19.11
C PHE A 254 -4.66 7.83 18.17
N ILE A 255 -5.17 8.08 16.98
CA ILE A 255 -4.52 8.87 15.94
C ILE A 255 -5.46 10.03 15.63
N ASP A 256 -4.92 11.25 15.68
CA ASP A 256 -5.66 12.43 15.27
C ASP A 256 -5.57 12.58 13.76
N TRP A 257 -6.59 12.12 13.05
CA TRP A 257 -6.68 12.18 11.59
C TRP A 257 -7.23 13.51 11.06
N THR A 258 -7.41 14.51 11.92
CA THR A 258 -7.98 15.80 11.53
C THR A 258 -7.16 16.43 10.40
N GLY A 259 -7.81 16.71 9.26
CA GLY A 259 -7.17 17.32 8.10
C GLY A 259 -6.45 16.35 7.16
N THR A 260 -6.24 15.08 7.53
CA THR A 260 -5.51 14.12 6.70
C THR A 260 -6.22 13.87 5.37
N LYS A 261 -7.55 13.71 5.41
CA LYS A 261 -8.40 13.41 4.26
C LYS A 261 -8.34 14.51 3.20
N GLU A 262 -8.29 15.76 3.64
CA GLU A 262 -8.16 16.94 2.79
C GLU A 262 -6.74 17.07 2.20
N LYS A 263 -5.71 16.71 2.98
CA LYS A 263 -4.30 16.75 2.54
C LYS A 263 -4.03 15.78 1.39
N VAL A 264 -4.66 14.59 1.38
CA VAL A 264 -4.49 13.60 0.31
C VAL A 264 -5.44 13.79 -0.89
N GLY A 265 -6.45 14.66 -0.77
CA GLY A 265 -7.47 14.85 -1.81
C GLY A 265 -8.35 13.61 -2.05
N THR A 266 -9.30 13.71 -2.98
CA THR A 266 -10.26 12.63 -3.31
C THR A 266 -10.02 12.13 -4.73
N PRO A 267 -9.98 10.81 -4.97
CA PRO A 267 -9.84 10.28 -6.31
C PRO A 267 -11.03 10.64 -7.19
N LYS A 268 -10.76 10.93 -8.47
CA LYS A 268 -11.78 11.38 -9.44
C LYS A 268 -12.32 10.25 -10.32
N SER A 269 -11.64 9.10 -10.32
CA SER A 269 -11.92 7.97 -11.20
C SER A 269 -11.97 6.68 -10.38
N PRO A 270 -12.74 5.67 -10.81
CA PRO A 270 -12.68 4.35 -10.20
C PRO A 270 -11.32 3.70 -10.44
N TRP A 271 -10.95 2.77 -9.56
CA TRP A 271 -9.76 1.94 -9.76
C TRP A 271 -9.93 1.06 -11.02
N PRO A 272 -8.97 1.06 -11.96
CA PRO A 272 -9.08 0.27 -13.20
C PRO A 272 -9.06 -1.24 -12.97
N ALA A 273 -9.78 -1.98 -13.82
CA ALA A 273 -9.76 -3.44 -13.83
C ALA A 273 -8.40 -4.03 -14.27
N HIS A 274 -7.69 -3.31 -15.15
CA HIS A 274 -6.31 -3.59 -15.55
C HIS A 274 -5.46 -2.37 -15.23
N VAL A 275 -4.50 -2.52 -14.31
CA VAL A 275 -3.75 -1.38 -13.78
C VAL A 275 -2.24 -1.67 -13.69
N TYR A 276 -1.43 -0.74 -14.18
CA TYR A 276 -0.02 -0.63 -13.79
C TYR A 276 0.07 0.25 -12.54
N ALA A 277 0.42 -0.38 -11.41
CA ALA A 277 0.54 0.27 -10.10
C ALA A 277 1.92 -0.04 -9.50
N PRO A 278 2.99 0.64 -9.96
CA PRO A 278 4.33 0.43 -9.43
C PRO A 278 4.46 0.88 -7.98
N TYR A 279 5.32 0.20 -7.22
CA TYR A 279 5.55 0.51 -5.82
C TYR A 279 6.38 1.79 -5.68
N VAL A 280 6.00 2.63 -4.71
CA VAL A 280 6.75 3.81 -4.27
C VAL A 280 7.10 3.60 -2.81
N ASP A 281 8.39 3.47 -2.51
CA ASP A 281 8.86 3.54 -1.12
C ASP A 281 8.67 4.98 -0.62
N PHE A 282 7.56 5.18 0.07
CA PHE A 282 7.10 6.47 0.57
C PHE A 282 7.82 6.91 1.84
N THR A 283 8.95 6.27 2.16
CA THR A 283 9.82 6.62 3.28
C THR A 283 11.18 7.17 2.84
N LEU A 284 11.50 7.06 1.54
CA LEU A 284 12.72 7.64 0.99
C LEU A 284 12.69 9.17 1.04
N ASN A 285 13.87 9.78 1.22
CA ASN A 285 14.01 11.24 1.20
C ASN A 285 13.65 11.85 -0.17
N SER A 286 13.91 11.11 -1.24
CA SER A 286 13.52 11.49 -2.59
C SER A 286 12.27 10.73 -3.00
N GLN A 287 11.24 11.48 -3.38
CA GLN A 287 9.96 10.94 -3.84
C GLN A 287 9.73 11.36 -5.29
N PRO A 288 9.14 10.48 -6.14
CA PRO A 288 8.83 10.84 -7.51
C PRO A 288 7.74 11.92 -7.56
N ASP A 289 7.74 12.72 -8.63
CA ASP A 289 6.62 13.62 -8.93
C ASP A 289 5.50 12.82 -9.60
N LEU A 290 4.57 12.33 -8.79
CA LEU A 290 3.47 11.47 -9.23
C LEU A 290 2.56 12.14 -10.26
N ALA A 291 2.30 13.45 -10.11
CA ALA A 291 1.45 14.19 -11.05
C ALA A 291 2.13 14.37 -12.40
N SER A 292 3.43 14.66 -12.40
CA SER A 292 4.22 14.72 -13.63
C SER A 292 4.30 13.37 -14.33
N LEU A 293 4.48 12.29 -13.57
CA LEU A 293 4.47 10.91 -14.09
C LEU A 293 3.13 10.54 -14.75
N ALA A 294 2.01 10.93 -14.13
CA ALA A 294 0.68 10.74 -14.71
C ALA A 294 0.52 11.51 -16.03
N GLN A 295 1.00 12.75 -16.10
CA GLN A 295 0.86 13.61 -17.27
C GLN A 295 1.80 13.25 -18.43
N ASN A 296 3.04 12.89 -18.12
CA ASN A 296 4.11 12.78 -19.11
C ASN A 296 4.48 11.33 -19.45
N GLN A 297 4.28 10.39 -18.53
CA GLN A 297 4.60 8.97 -18.69
C GLN A 297 3.37 8.06 -18.64
N ASN A 298 2.16 8.62 -18.47
CA ASN A 298 0.90 7.88 -18.32
C ASN A 298 0.90 6.88 -17.15
N VAL A 299 1.77 7.08 -16.16
CA VAL A 299 1.78 6.30 -14.90
C VAL A 299 0.83 6.99 -13.93
N THR A 300 -0.42 6.52 -13.92
CA THR A 300 -1.53 7.20 -13.22
C THR A 300 -1.88 6.57 -11.88
N HIS A 301 -1.43 5.35 -11.60
CA HIS A 301 -1.75 4.62 -10.38
C HIS A 301 -0.46 4.16 -9.71
N PHE A 302 -0.43 4.14 -8.38
CA PHE A 302 0.77 3.78 -7.61
C PHE A 302 0.40 2.98 -6.37
N THR A 303 1.33 2.14 -5.92
CA THR A 303 1.23 1.42 -4.64
C THR A 303 2.17 2.08 -3.62
N MET A 304 1.61 2.80 -2.65
CA MET A 304 2.40 3.52 -1.64
C MET A 304 2.82 2.57 -0.54
N ALA A 305 4.13 2.39 -0.37
CA ALA A 305 4.75 1.36 0.43
C ALA A 305 5.70 1.96 1.49
N PHE A 306 5.74 1.51 2.74
CA PHE A 306 4.77 0.63 3.40
C PHE A 306 4.24 1.28 4.68
N VAL A 307 2.97 1.03 4.96
CA VAL A 307 2.43 1.21 6.30
C VAL A 307 2.78 -0.02 7.14
N VAL A 308 3.46 0.21 8.25
CA VAL A 308 3.87 -0.83 9.22
C VAL A 308 3.53 -0.39 10.62
N SER A 309 3.59 -1.33 11.56
CA SER A 309 3.51 -0.97 12.98
C SER A 309 4.77 -0.24 13.41
N LYS A 310 4.63 0.76 14.29
CA LYS A 310 5.75 1.54 14.84
C LYS A 310 6.88 0.65 15.37
N ASP A 311 6.51 -0.44 16.02
CA ASP A 311 7.39 -1.52 16.46
C ASP A 311 6.58 -2.82 16.65
N ALA A 312 7.25 -3.89 17.07
CA ALA A 312 6.67 -5.23 17.21
C ALA A 312 5.56 -5.34 18.28
N ASP A 313 5.52 -4.42 19.24
CA ASP A 313 4.63 -4.49 20.40
C ASP A 313 3.60 -3.35 20.43
N THR A 314 3.83 -2.30 19.65
CA THR A 314 2.98 -1.11 19.59
C THR A 314 2.10 -1.17 18.35
N CYS A 315 0.80 -1.44 18.51
CA CYS A 315 -0.24 -1.44 17.47
C CYS A 315 -0.55 -0.02 16.94
N LEU A 316 0.46 0.68 16.40
CA LEU A 316 0.34 2.05 15.88
C LEU A 316 0.84 2.09 14.44
N PRO A 317 -0.02 2.37 13.43
CA PRO A 317 0.42 2.52 12.04
C PRO A 317 1.32 3.73 11.82
N THR A 318 2.35 3.50 11.02
CA THR A 318 3.38 4.48 10.61
C THR A 318 3.84 4.16 9.19
N TRP A 319 4.40 5.14 8.49
CA TRP A 319 5.15 4.90 7.26
C TRP A 319 6.57 4.43 7.62
N GLY A 320 6.86 3.15 7.43
CA GLY A 320 8.15 2.50 7.70
C GLY A 320 8.77 2.78 9.07
N THR A 321 7.97 3.00 10.13
CA THR A 321 8.40 3.45 11.48
C THR A 321 8.97 4.88 11.55
N ALA A 322 9.17 5.54 10.41
CA ALA A 322 9.82 6.83 10.29
C ALA A 322 8.86 8.01 10.38
N TYR A 323 7.67 7.89 9.80
CA TYR A 323 6.70 8.98 9.73
C TYR A 323 5.33 8.59 10.27
N ASN A 324 4.66 9.54 10.92
CA ASN A 324 3.30 9.35 11.40
C ASN A 324 2.34 9.28 10.22
N VAL A 325 1.38 8.34 10.27
CA VAL A 325 0.43 8.12 9.17
C VAL A 325 -0.64 9.22 9.06
N ASN A 326 -0.92 9.98 10.12
CA ASN A 326 -1.92 11.05 10.07
C ASN A 326 -1.40 12.37 9.54
N ASP A 327 -0.09 12.60 9.63
CA ASP A 327 0.50 13.88 9.29
C ASP A 327 1.84 13.70 8.58
N TYR A 328 1.74 13.30 7.31
CA TYR A 328 2.92 13.16 6.46
C TYR A 328 2.98 14.25 5.40
N ALA A 329 4.11 14.96 5.36
CA ALA A 329 4.31 16.11 4.48
C ALA A 329 4.14 15.76 2.98
N GLN A 330 4.38 14.51 2.60
CA GLN A 330 4.29 14.08 1.19
C GLN A 330 2.86 13.82 0.70
N TYR A 331 1.83 13.95 1.56
CA TYR A 331 0.43 13.76 1.16
C TYR A 331 -0.05 14.75 0.08
N SER A 332 0.57 15.93 -0.02
CA SER A 332 0.36 16.86 -1.13
C SER A 332 0.63 16.24 -2.50
N LYS A 333 1.57 15.29 -2.61
CA LYS A 333 1.87 14.57 -3.87
C LYS A 333 0.73 13.62 -4.28
N ILE A 334 0.10 12.97 -3.30
CA ILE A 334 -1.09 12.12 -3.55
C ILE A 334 -2.26 13.00 -4.04
N LYS A 335 -2.45 14.16 -3.41
CA LYS A 335 -3.46 15.12 -3.84
C LYS A 335 -3.21 15.60 -5.28
N ALA A 336 -1.98 16.00 -5.60
CA ALA A 336 -1.62 16.43 -6.95
C ALA A 336 -1.84 15.32 -8.00
N LEU A 337 -1.53 14.06 -7.67
CA LEU A 337 -1.82 12.91 -8.51
C LEU A 337 -3.33 12.75 -8.77
N ARG A 338 -4.15 12.81 -7.73
CA ARG A 338 -5.61 12.73 -7.83
C ARG A 338 -6.20 13.89 -8.61
N GLU A 339 -5.60 15.08 -8.48
CA GLU A 339 -5.96 16.23 -9.29
C GLU A 339 -5.66 16.02 -10.79
N ALA A 340 -4.55 15.33 -11.09
CA ALA A 340 -4.16 14.88 -12.43
C ALA A 340 -4.95 13.65 -12.95
N GLY A 341 -5.89 13.12 -12.16
CA GLY A 341 -6.77 12.02 -12.56
C GLY A 341 -6.26 10.62 -12.22
N GLY A 342 -5.16 10.52 -11.47
CA GLY A 342 -4.65 9.26 -10.92
C GLY A 342 -5.24 8.90 -9.55
N ASP A 343 -4.77 7.80 -8.99
CA ASP A 343 -5.08 7.39 -7.62
C ASP A 343 -3.97 6.51 -7.04
N ILE A 344 -4.08 6.16 -5.76
CA ILE A 344 -3.16 5.26 -5.08
C ILE A 344 -3.88 4.09 -4.43
N MET A 345 -3.16 2.98 -4.26
CA MET A 345 -3.41 2.03 -3.19
C MET A 345 -2.33 2.18 -2.12
N VAL A 346 -2.62 1.74 -0.90
CA VAL A 346 -1.61 1.66 0.18
C VAL A 346 -1.28 0.19 0.43
N SER A 347 0.01 -0.11 0.53
CA SER A 347 0.48 -1.44 0.93
C SER A 347 0.86 -1.46 2.40
N ILE A 348 0.34 -2.45 3.13
CA ILE A 348 0.62 -2.71 4.54
C ILE A 348 1.52 -3.95 4.66
N GLY A 349 2.71 -3.78 5.22
CA GLY A 349 3.67 -4.88 5.42
C GLY A 349 5.02 -4.63 4.75
N GLY A 350 5.44 -5.56 3.89
CA GLY A 350 6.73 -5.57 3.21
C GLY A 350 7.85 -6.26 4.01
N ALA A 351 9.06 -6.27 3.44
CA ALA A 351 10.21 -7.04 3.93
C ALA A 351 10.69 -6.67 5.33
N ASN A 352 10.60 -5.38 5.66
CA ASN A 352 11.16 -4.81 6.87
C ASN A 352 10.06 -4.40 7.85
N ASN A 353 10.40 -4.46 9.15
CA ASN A 353 9.53 -4.11 10.28
C ASN A 353 8.39 -5.12 10.52
N SER A 354 7.56 -4.82 11.52
CA SER A 354 6.42 -5.66 11.90
C SER A 354 5.14 -5.15 11.23
N PRO A 355 4.37 -6.01 10.52
CA PRO A 355 3.07 -5.62 10.00
C PRO A 355 2.10 -5.40 11.16
N LEU A 356 1.07 -4.58 10.93
CA LEU A 356 0.04 -4.30 11.96
C LEU A 356 -0.59 -5.57 12.53
N ALA A 357 -0.79 -6.59 11.69
CA ALA A 357 -1.38 -7.85 12.12
C ALA A 357 -0.49 -8.63 13.12
N ALA A 358 0.83 -8.43 13.10
CA ALA A 358 1.74 -9.04 14.05
C ALA A 358 1.74 -8.28 15.39
N SER A 359 1.74 -6.95 15.36
CA SER A 359 1.81 -6.11 16.57
C SER A 359 0.46 -5.96 17.28
N CYS A 360 -0.62 -5.76 16.53
CA CYS A 360 -1.97 -5.68 17.08
C CYS A 360 -2.44 -7.06 17.55
N LYS A 361 -2.71 -7.23 18.84
CA LYS A 361 -3.17 -8.51 19.41
C LYS A 361 -4.70 -8.67 19.38
N ASN A 362 -5.43 -7.57 19.20
CA ASN A 362 -6.89 -7.55 19.14
C ASN A 362 -7.39 -7.33 17.70
N VAL A 363 -8.29 -8.18 17.24
CA VAL A 363 -8.89 -8.11 15.89
C VAL A 363 -9.67 -6.80 15.67
N ASN A 364 -10.39 -6.30 16.67
CA ASN A 364 -11.18 -5.07 16.52
C ASN A 364 -10.28 -3.84 16.36
N ASP A 365 -9.13 -3.83 17.03
CA ASP A 365 -8.17 -2.72 16.93
C ASP A 365 -7.53 -2.73 15.55
N LEU A 366 -7.14 -3.91 15.07
CA LEU A 366 -6.61 -4.10 13.72
C LEU A 366 -7.64 -3.71 12.64
N LYS A 367 -8.89 -4.14 12.80
CA LYS A 367 -10.02 -3.76 11.95
C LYS A 367 -10.17 -2.24 11.91
N GLN A 368 -10.14 -1.58 13.06
CA GLN A 368 -10.27 -0.12 13.14
C GLN A 368 -9.11 0.58 12.42
N HIS A 369 -7.87 0.10 12.57
CA HIS A 369 -6.75 0.67 11.82
C HIS A 369 -6.93 0.52 10.30
N TYR A 370 -7.37 -0.63 9.81
CA TYR A 370 -7.64 -0.80 8.38
C TYR A 370 -8.76 0.13 7.90
N TYR A 371 -9.82 0.28 8.69
CA TYR A 371 -10.90 1.23 8.41
C TYR A 371 -10.37 2.67 8.34
N ASP A 372 -9.62 3.10 9.36
CA ASP A 372 -9.13 4.47 9.49
C ASP A 372 -8.13 4.83 8.39
N ILE A 373 -7.22 3.91 8.03
CA ILE A 373 -6.27 4.12 6.92
C ILE A 373 -7.03 4.36 5.63
N VAL A 374 -8.01 3.50 5.31
CA VAL A 374 -8.81 3.62 4.09
C VAL A 374 -9.64 4.90 4.08
N ASP A 375 -10.28 5.24 5.20
CA ASP A 375 -11.14 6.42 5.25
C ASP A 375 -10.36 7.74 5.19
N ASN A 376 -9.28 7.85 5.96
CA ASN A 376 -8.53 9.09 6.09
C ASN A 376 -7.54 9.32 4.95
N LEU A 377 -7.18 8.28 4.20
CA LEU A 377 -6.39 8.42 2.97
C LEU A 377 -7.25 8.39 1.68
N ASN A 378 -8.58 8.38 1.80
CA ASN A 378 -9.54 8.30 0.68
C ASN A 378 -9.24 7.12 -0.29
N LEU A 379 -8.97 5.93 0.24
CA LEU A 379 -8.57 4.78 -0.57
C LEU A 379 -9.80 4.02 -1.11
N ASN A 380 -9.64 3.52 -2.34
CA ASN A 380 -10.55 2.53 -2.93
C ASN A 380 -9.94 1.12 -2.94
N VAL A 381 -8.63 1.00 -2.71
CA VAL A 381 -7.89 -0.26 -2.77
C VAL A 381 -6.82 -0.29 -1.67
N LEU A 382 -6.66 -1.44 -1.05
CA LEU A 382 -5.65 -1.72 -0.03
C LEU A 382 -4.89 -3.00 -0.39
N ASP A 383 -3.57 -2.96 -0.26
CA ASP A 383 -2.68 -4.09 -0.47
C ASP A 383 -2.10 -4.56 0.88
N PHE A 384 -1.95 -5.87 1.03
CA PHE A 384 -1.22 -6.48 2.14
C PHE A 384 -0.03 -7.24 1.58
N ASP A 385 1.15 -6.71 1.80
CA ASP A 385 2.40 -7.36 1.41
C ASP A 385 2.90 -8.24 2.56
N ILE A 386 2.83 -9.55 2.35
CA ILE A 386 2.99 -10.57 3.40
C ILE A 386 4.20 -11.44 3.05
N GLU A 387 5.34 -11.10 3.63
CA GLU A 387 6.62 -11.71 3.28
C GLU A 387 7.52 -11.99 4.48
N GLY A 388 8.72 -12.51 4.19
CA GLY A 388 9.71 -12.88 5.18
C GLY A 388 9.16 -13.87 6.21
N THR A 389 9.38 -13.60 7.49
CA THR A 389 8.88 -14.47 8.57
C THR A 389 7.37 -14.38 8.75
N TRP A 390 6.73 -13.31 8.27
CA TRP A 390 5.31 -13.05 8.50
C TRP A 390 4.38 -13.89 7.60
N VAL A 391 4.89 -14.42 6.49
CA VAL A 391 4.14 -15.37 5.66
C VAL A 391 3.97 -16.73 6.34
N ALA A 392 4.83 -17.06 7.31
CA ALA A 392 4.77 -18.30 8.08
C ALA A 392 4.14 -18.12 9.48
N ASP A 393 3.77 -16.90 9.85
CA ASP A 393 3.18 -16.60 11.16
C ASP A 393 1.65 -16.75 11.13
N HIS A 394 1.18 -17.98 11.35
CA HIS A 394 -0.25 -18.32 11.26
C HIS A 394 -1.12 -17.48 12.20
N GLU A 395 -0.61 -17.04 13.36
CA GLU A 395 -1.38 -16.20 14.27
C GLU A 395 -1.68 -14.81 13.66
N SER A 396 -0.67 -14.15 13.09
CA SER A 396 -0.90 -12.85 12.44
C SER A 396 -1.70 -12.99 11.15
N ILE A 397 -1.53 -14.08 10.39
CA ILE A 397 -2.36 -14.38 9.20
C ILE A 397 -3.82 -14.54 9.60
N ASN A 398 -4.09 -15.37 10.61
CA ASN A 398 -5.45 -15.62 11.08
C ASN A 398 -6.12 -14.33 11.54
N ARG A 399 -5.39 -13.52 12.30
CA ARG A 399 -5.86 -12.22 12.81
C ARG A 399 -6.08 -11.21 11.68
N ARG A 400 -5.16 -11.13 10.71
CA ARG A 400 -5.28 -10.27 9.52
C ARG A 400 -6.55 -10.59 8.77
N ASN A 401 -6.75 -11.85 8.41
CA ASN A 401 -7.87 -12.26 7.57
C ASN A 401 -9.21 -12.09 8.30
N GLU A 402 -9.25 -12.29 9.62
CA GLU A 402 -10.44 -11.99 10.44
C GLU A 402 -10.77 -10.49 10.45
N ALA A 403 -9.75 -9.64 10.67
CA ALA A 403 -9.91 -8.19 10.66
C ALA A 403 -10.29 -7.66 9.27
N VAL A 404 -9.67 -8.19 8.21
CA VAL A 404 -9.98 -7.86 6.80
C VAL A 404 -11.43 -8.18 6.49
N LYS A 405 -11.91 -9.39 6.83
CA LYS A 405 -13.33 -9.73 6.63
C LYS A 405 -14.25 -8.77 7.40
N ALA A 406 -13.93 -8.53 8.67
CA ALA A 406 -14.75 -7.70 9.53
C ALA A 406 -14.81 -6.23 9.07
N VAL A 407 -13.74 -5.70 8.46
CA VAL A 407 -13.75 -4.34 7.89
C VAL A 407 -14.44 -4.30 6.52
N GLN A 408 -14.30 -5.33 5.69
CA GLN A 408 -15.07 -5.47 4.44
C GLN A 408 -16.57 -5.44 4.69
N ASP A 409 -17.06 -6.15 5.71
CA ASP A 409 -18.49 -6.13 6.07
C ASP A 409 -18.95 -4.74 6.51
N THR A 410 -18.10 -3.99 7.20
CA THR A 410 -18.39 -2.60 7.57
C THR A 410 -18.49 -1.71 6.33
N TRP A 411 -17.51 -1.73 5.43
CA TRP A 411 -17.57 -0.95 4.19
C TRP A 411 -18.76 -1.33 3.31
N LYS A 412 -19.09 -2.63 3.22
CA LYS A 412 -20.26 -3.11 2.47
C LYS A 412 -21.57 -2.60 3.07
N ALA A 413 -21.70 -2.57 4.39
CA ALA A 413 -22.86 -2.00 5.07
C ALA A 413 -22.98 -0.47 4.85
N GLU A 414 -21.85 0.22 4.64
CA GLU A 414 -21.79 1.64 4.29
C GLU A 414 -21.99 1.91 2.78
N GLY A 415 -22.13 0.87 1.95
CA GLY A 415 -22.26 1.00 0.50
C GLY A 415 -20.95 1.34 -0.21
N ARG A 416 -19.80 1.13 0.45
CA ARG A 416 -18.46 1.35 -0.10
C ARG A 416 -17.92 0.05 -0.69
N SER A 417 -17.21 0.16 -1.81
CA SER A 417 -16.44 -0.93 -2.41
C SER A 417 -14.96 -0.63 -2.23
N VAL A 418 -14.25 -1.47 -1.47
CA VAL A 418 -12.81 -1.34 -1.25
C VAL A 418 -12.15 -2.64 -1.69
N GLY A 419 -11.30 -2.57 -2.70
CA GLY A 419 -10.56 -3.72 -3.22
C GLY A 419 -9.45 -4.16 -2.27
N ILE A 420 -9.36 -5.46 -1.98
CA ILE A 420 -8.28 -6.03 -1.16
C ILE A 420 -7.36 -6.86 -2.04
N TRP A 421 -6.09 -6.48 -2.09
CA TRP A 421 -5.01 -7.22 -2.74
C TRP A 421 -4.09 -7.83 -1.69
N TYR A 422 -3.63 -9.06 -1.92
CA TYR A 422 -2.51 -9.64 -1.19
C TYR A 422 -1.31 -9.76 -2.11
N THR A 423 -0.17 -9.23 -1.67
CA THR A 423 1.12 -9.37 -2.34
C THR A 423 1.94 -10.45 -1.63
N LEU A 424 2.34 -11.49 -2.37
CA LEU A 424 2.96 -12.69 -1.80
C LEU A 424 4.26 -13.08 -2.52
N PRO A 425 5.26 -13.62 -1.80
CA PRO A 425 6.45 -14.19 -2.41
C PRO A 425 6.09 -15.45 -3.19
N ILE A 426 6.68 -15.63 -4.37
CA ILE A 426 6.39 -16.76 -5.26
C ILE A 426 7.66 -17.36 -5.86
N LEU A 427 7.63 -18.65 -6.16
CA LEU A 427 8.63 -19.32 -7.00
C LEU A 427 8.08 -19.51 -8.42
N PRO A 428 8.92 -19.79 -9.44
CA PRO A 428 8.41 -20.15 -10.77
C PRO A 428 7.54 -21.42 -10.78
N THR A 429 7.52 -22.16 -9.66
CA THR A 429 6.70 -23.35 -9.41
C THR A 429 5.42 -23.06 -8.62
N GLY A 430 5.13 -21.80 -8.30
CA GLY A 430 3.96 -21.36 -7.53
C GLY A 430 4.30 -20.90 -6.11
N LEU A 431 3.26 -20.58 -5.35
CA LEU A 431 3.33 -20.26 -3.93
C LEU A 431 3.80 -21.47 -3.13
N THR A 432 4.58 -21.22 -2.08
CA THR A 432 4.92 -22.23 -1.07
C THR A 432 3.69 -22.60 -0.24
N ALA A 433 3.80 -23.63 0.61
CA ALA A 433 2.71 -24.02 1.52
C ALA A 433 2.27 -22.87 2.44
N GLU A 434 3.21 -22.05 2.93
CA GLU A 434 2.90 -20.90 3.77
C GLU A 434 2.17 -19.79 2.98
N GLY A 435 2.58 -19.53 1.74
CA GLY A 435 1.86 -18.60 0.86
C GLY A 435 0.45 -19.08 0.50
N LEU A 436 0.27 -20.38 0.29
CA LEU A 436 -1.06 -20.99 0.08
C LEU A 436 -1.95 -20.85 1.31
N TYR A 437 -1.40 -21.09 2.51
CA TYR A 437 -2.14 -20.98 3.77
C TYR A 437 -2.77 -19.59 3.95
N VAL A 438 -2.06 -18.52 3.56
CA VAL A 438 -2.61 -17.15 3.58
C VAL A 438 -3.92 -17.05 2.80
N LEU A 439 -3.96 -17.62 1.59
CA LEU A 439 -5.12 -17.57 0.69
C LEU A 439 -6.24 -18.53 1.13
N GLU A 440 -5.88 -19.73 1.58
CA GLU A 440 -6.83 -20.72 2.08
C GLU A 440 -7.55 -20.21 3.33
N ASP A 441 -6.81 -19.60 4.27
CA ASP A 441 -7.38 -19.00 5.46
C ASP A 441 -8.28 -17.79 5.13
N ALA A 442 -7.87 -16.96 4.15
CA ALA A 442 -8.69 -15.84 3.67
C ALA A 442 -10.03 -16.34 3.07
N LYS A 443 -9.99 -17.38 2.23
CA LYS A 443 -11.19 -18.03 1.69
C LYS A 443 -12.05 -18.63 2.80
N ALA A 444 -11.45 -19.29 3.79
CA ALA A 444 -12.16 -19.89 4.92
C ALA A 444 -12.88 -18.86 5.80
N LYS A 445 -12.27 -17.68 6.00
CA LYS A 445 -12.90 -16.55 6.71
C LYS A 445 -13.85 -15.73 5.83
N GLY A 446 -13.95 -16.05 4.53
CA GLY A 446 -14.85 -15.41 3.59
C GLY A 446 -14.37 -14.04 3.11
N VAL A 447 -13.07 -13.76 3.17
CA VAL A 447 -12.48 -12.54 2.62
C VAL A 447 -12.73 -12.49 1.11
N GLU A 448 -13.27 -11.39 0.62
CA GLU A 448 -13.49 -11.14 -0.81
C GLU A 448 -12.23 -10.46 -1.39
N LEU A 449 -11.31 -11.21 -1.98
CA LEU A 449 -10.10 -10.63 -2.60
C LEU A 449 -10.43 -9.99 -3.95
N ALA A 450 -9.94 -8.77 -4.17
CA ALA A 450 -9.87 -8.16 -5.48
C ALA A 450 -8.76 -8.80 -6.32
N GLY A 451 -7.66 -9.20 -5.69
CA GLY A 451 -6.63 -9.98 -6.36
C GLY A 451 -5.50 -10.50 -5.47
N VAL A 452 -4.65 -11.31 -6.07
CA VAL A 452 -3.38 -11.82 -5.53
C VAL A 452 -2.28 -11.35 -6.46
N ASN A 453 -1.46 -10.43 -5.97
CA ASN A 453 -0.27 -9.98 -6.63
C ASN A 453 0.92 -10.83 -6.17
N VAL A 454 1.87 -11.13 -7.06
CA VAL A 454 3.04 -11.92 -6.69
C VAL A 454 4.34 -11.21 -6.99
N MET A 455 5.26 -11.31 -6.02
CA MET A 455 6.62 -10.79 -6.13
C MET A 455 7.45 -11.74 -6.99
N ALA A 456 7.46 -11.47 -8.29
CA ALA A 456 8.17 -12.23 -9.31
C ALA A 456 9.68 -11.88 -9.30
N MET A 457 10.32 -12.07 -8.16
CA MET A 457 11.69 -11.64 -7.84
C MET A 457 12.31 -12.57 -6.78
N ASP A 458 13.66 -12.56 -6.72
CA ASP A 458 14.42 -13.16 -5.61
C ASP A 458 14.15 -14.64 -5.38
N TYR A 459 14.10 -15.39 -6.48
CA TYR A 459 13.79 -16.82 -6.47
C TYR A 459 14.88 -17.68 -5.82
N GLY A 460 16.10 -17.15 -5.72
CA GLY A 460 17.24 -17.75 -5.05
C GLY A 460 18.34 -18.16 -6.02
N ASN A 461 19.54 -18.38 -5.46
CA ASN A 461 20.84 -18.44 -6.17
C ASN A 461 20.96 -19.46 -7.33
N SER A 462 19.98 -20.31 -7.58
CA SER A 462 20.04 -21.37 -8.61
C SER A 462 18.83 -21.45 -9.52
N ILE A 463 17.80 -20.62 -9.33
CA ILE A 463 16.53 -20.77 -10.05
C ILE A 463 16.51 -19.91 -11.32
N CYS A 464 16.74 -18.59 -11.19
CA CYS A 464 16.55 -17.63 -12.28
C CYS A 464 17.78 -16.75 -12.51
N GLN A 465 18.96 -17.36 -12.47
CA GLN A 465 20.24 -16.68 -12.67
C GLN A 465 20.31 -16.10 -14.10
N SER A 466 20.42 -14.78 -14.20
CA SER A 466 20.27 -14.03 -15.45
C SER A 466 21.30 -12.90 -15.66
N ASP A 467 22.26 -12.68 -14.76
CA ASP A 467 23.29 -11.65 -14.96
C ASP A 467 24.04 -11.82 -16.29
N GLY A 468 24.10 -10.73 -17.07
CA GLY A 468 24.75 -10.67 -18.37
C GLY A 468 23.96 -11.33 -19.51
N THR A 469 22.66 -11.59 -19.33
CA THR A 469 21.84 -12.35 -20.30
C THR A 469 20.72 -11.54 -20.97
N GLU A 470 20.83 -10.20 -21.01
CA GLU A 470 19.83 -9.35 -21.68
C GLU A 470 19.50 -9.84 -23.09
N GLY A 471 18.21 -9.94 -23.41
CA GLY A 471 17.66 -10.51 -24.64
C GLY A 471 17.32 -12.00 -24.59
N GLN A 472 17.70 -12.74 -23.54
CA GLN A 472 17.40 -14.17 -23.39
C GLN A 472 16.10 -14.46 -22.63
N ASN A 473 15.52 -13.42 -22.01
CA ASN A 473 14.27 -13.46 -21.25
C ASN A 473 14.27 -14.48 -20.09
N ILE A 474 15.39 -14.69 -19.40
CA ILE A 474 15.48 -15.74 -18.37
C ILE A 474 14.59 -15.40 -17.17
N HIS A 475 14.72 -14.19 -16.62
CA HIS A 475 13.97 -13.76 -15.44
C HIS A 475 12.48 -13.55 -15.78
N GLY A 476 12.18 -13.02 -16.97
CA GLY A 476 10.83 -12.88 -17.50
C GLY A 476 10.11 -14.22 -17.67
N LYS A 477 10.80 -15.28 -18.12
CA LYS A 477 10.22 -16.64 -18.18
C LYS A 477 9.93 -17.21 -16.78
N CYS A 478 10.75 -16.88 -15.79
CA CYS A 478 10.47 -17.23 -14.41
C CYS A 478 9.19 -16.54 -13.91
N ALA A 479 9.04 -15.24 -14.20
CA ALA A 479 7.84 -14.48 -13.84
C ALA A 479 6.57 -15.05 -14.50
N THR A 480 6.60 -15.34 -15.81
CA THR A 480 5.42 -15.92 -16.50
C THR A 480 5.12 -17.35 -16.05
N SER A 481 6.14 -18.14 -15.70
CA SER A 481 5.95 -19.47 -15.09
C SER A 481 5.34 -19.38 -13.69
N ALA A 482 5.71 -18.38 -12.90
CA ALA A 482 5.12 -18.13 -11.59
C ALA A 482 3.62 -17.82 -11.73
N ILE A 483 3.23 -16.98 -12.70
CA ILE A 483 1.81 -16.67 -12.97
C ILE A 483 1.01 -17.90 -13.45
N GLU A 484 1.59 -18.74 -14.31
CA GLU A 484 0.94 -19.99 -14.74
C GLU A 484 0.67 -20.95 -13.56
N ASN A 485 1.64 -21.09 -12.65
CA ASN A 485 1.48 -21.95 -11.49
C ASN A 485 0.55 -21.33 -10.44
N LEU A 486 0.59 -20.01 -10.27
CA LEU A 486 -0.37 -19.28 -9.44
C LEU A 486 -1.80 -19.49 -9.93
N HIS A 487 -2.05 -19.38 -11.24
CA HIS A 487 -3.37 -19.65 -11.83
C HIS A 487 -3.87 -21.03 -11.43
N SER A 488 -3.03 -22.06 -11.58
CA SER A 488 -3.35 -23.44 -11.23
C SER A 488 -3.68 -23.60 -9.74
N GLN A 489 -2.94 -22.94 -8.85
CA GLN A 489 -3.18 -22.95 -7.40
C GLN A 489 -4.46 -22.18 -7.04
N MET A 490 -4.67 -20.99 -7.61
CA MET A 490 -5.87 -20.18 -7.38
C MET A 490 -7.15 -20.89 -7.83
N LYS A 491 -7.11 -21.66 -8.92
CA LYS A 491 -8.23 -22.50 -9.36
C LYS A 491 -8.61 -23.61 -8.37
N GLN A 492 -7.67 -24.07 -7.57
CA GLN A 492 -7.93 -25.06 -6.52
C GLN A 492 -8.58 -24.43 -5.28
N ILE A 493 -8.26 -23.17 -4.98
CA ILE A 493 -8.80 -22.44 -3.83
C ILE A 493 -10.16 -21.80 -4.15
N PHE A 494 -10.27 -21.14 -5.30
CA PHE A 494 -11.45 -20.43 -5.77
C PHE A 494 -12.17 -21.22 -6.86
N THR A 495 -12.65 -22.41 -6.49
CA THR A 495 -13.26 -23.38 -7.42
C THR A 495 -14.51 -22.88 -8.13
N ASP A 496 -15.11 -21.80 -7.63
CA ASP A 496 -16.30 -21.15 -8.16
C ASP A 496 -16.03 -20.13 -9.28
N LYS A 497 -14.77 -19.81 -9.58
CA LYS A 497 -14.37 -18.80 -10.57
C LYS A 497 -13.92 -19.41 -11.90
N SER A 498 -14.26 -18.74 -13.00
CA SER A 498 -13.76 -19.03 -14.35
C SER A 498 -12.27 -18.69 -14.49
N ASP A 499 -11.63 -19.17 -15.56
CA ASP A 499 -10.20 -18.87 -15.81
C ASP A 499 -9.97 -17.38 -16.09
N ALA A 500 -10.92 -16.72 -16.77
CA ALA A 500 -10.87 -15.28 -16.99
C ALA A 500 -10.94 -14.49 -15.67
N GLU A 501 -11.82 -14.90 -14.75
CA GLU A 501 -11.90 -14.28 -13.42
C GLU A 501 -10.65 -14.53 -12.58
N ILE A 502 -10.05 -15.73 -12.64
CA ILE A 502 -8.78 -16.00 -11.95
C ILE A 502 -7.66 -15.14 -12.53
N ASN A 503 -7.55 -15.06 -13.86
CA ASN A 503 -6.55 -14.20 -14.49
C ASN A 503 -6.73 -12.73 -14.07
N ALA A 504 -7.96 -12.20 -14.10
CA ALA A 504 -8.25 -10.84 -13.66
C ALA A 504 -7.94 -10.60 -12.18
N MET A 505 -7.96 -11.65 -11.34
CA MET A 505 -7.53 -11.56 -9.94
C MET A 505 -6.01 -11.68 -9.75
N MET A 506 -5.23 -12.04 -10.75
CA MET A 506 -3.79 -12.18 -10.61
C MET A 506 -3.06 -10.87 -10.95
N GLY A 507 -1.96 -10.62 -10.24
CA GLY A 507 -1.02 -9.55 -10.56
C GLY A 507 0.43 -10.03 -10.48
N THR A 508 1.33 -9.33 -11.19
CA THR A 508 2.77 -9.63 -11.19
C THR A 508 3.58 -8.37 -10.89
N THR A 509 4.48 -8.46 -9.92
CA THR A 509 5.44 -7.40 -9.57
C THR A 509 6.86 -7.94 -9.62
N PRO A 510 7.60 -7.72 -10.72
CA PRO A 510 9.04 -7.96 -10.76
C PRO A 510 9.83 -6.87 -10.03
N MET A 511 11.03 -7.20 -9.56
CA MET A 511 12.03 -6.21 -9.17
C MET A 511 12.87 -5.89 -10.39
N ILE A 512 12.89 -4.63 -10.82
CA ILE A 512 13.56 -4.24 -12.08
C ILE A 512 15.09 -4.15 -11.93
N GLY A 513 15.86 -4.45 -12.95
CA GLY A 513 17.32 -4.42 -12.87
C GLY A 513 17.89 -5.47 -11.92
N TYR A 514 18.94 -5.14 -11.17
CA TYR A 514 19.61 -6.08 -10.25
C TYR A 514 18.76 -6.33 -9.01
N ASN A 515 18.52 -7.61 -8.73
CA ASN A 515 17.76 -8.08 -7.56
C ASN A 515 18.66 -8.34 -6.35
N ASP A 516 18.05 -8.55 -5.18
CA ASP A 516 18.76 -8.83 -3.92
C ASP A 516 19.49 -10.17 -3.96
N VAL A 517 18.91 -11.16 -4.65
CA VAL A 517 19.57 -12.44 -4.94
C VAL A 517 20.68 -12.24 -5.98
N GLN A 518 21.91 -12.50 -5.56
CA GLN A 518 23.07 -12.38 -6.43
C GLN A 518 22.90 -13.21 -7.72
N GLY A 519 23.12 -12.55 -8.85
CA GLY A 519 23.04 -13.15 -10.18
C GLY A 519 21.63 -13.10 -10.82
N GLU A 520 20.62 -12.64 -10.09
CA GLU A 520 19.31 -12.30 -10.67
C GLU A 520 19.28 -10.86 -11.16
N VAL A 521 18.88 -10.68 -12.43
CA VAL A 521 18.71 -9.38 -13.07
C VAL A 521 17.49 -9.42 -13.99
N PHE A 522 16.53 -8.53 -13.78
CA PHE A 522 15.36 -8.34 -14.63
C PHE A 522 15.62 -7.20 -15.64
N TYR A 523 15.77 -7.55 -16.91
CA TYR A 523 16.11 -6.59 -17.96
C TYR A 523 14.90 -6.10 -18.77
N MET A 524 15.15 -5.18 -19.71
CA MET A 524 14.12 -4.63 -20.58
C MET A 524 13.47 -5.67 -21.48
N SER A 525 14.20 -6.71 -21.90
CA SER A 525 13.62 -7.82 -22.66
C SER A 525 12.62 -8.64 -21.83
N ASP A 526 12.92 -8.88 -20.54
CA ASP A 526 12.02 -9.53 -19.59
C ASP A 526 10.75 -8.71 -19.37
N ALA A 527 10.88 -7.38 -19.23
CA ALA A 527 9.75 -6.46 -19.06
C ALA A 527 8.72 -6.58 -20.20
N LYS A 528 9.20 -6.64 -21.45
CA LYS A 528 8.36 -6.80 -22.64
C LYS A 528 7.65 -8.15 -22.65
N LEU A 529 8.33 -9.22 -22.24
CA LEU A 529 7.73 -10.55 -22.14
C LEU A 529 6.62 -10.58 -21.08
N VAL A 530 6.87 -10.00 -19.89
CA VAL A 530 5.88 -9.94 -18.80
C VAL A 530 4.68 -9.09 -19.21
N MET A 531 4.88 -7.94 -19.86
CA MET A 531 3.80 -7.09 -20.36
C MET A 531 2.91 -7.84 -21.37
N GLN A 532 3.53 -8.58 -22.29
CA GLN A 532 2.80 -9.37 -23.28
C GLN A 532 1.97 -10.49 -22.61
N ASP A 533 2.59 -11.31 -21.75
CA ASP A 533 1.90 -12.39 -21.05
C ASP A 533 0.74 -11.87 -20.17
N ALA A 534 0.98 -10.76 -19.44
CA ALA A 534 -0.03 -10.12 -18.62
C ALA A 534 -1.23 -9.62 -19.45
N THR A 535 -0.96 -9.05 -20.62
CA THR A 535 -1.99 -8.57 -21.54
C THR A 535 -2.78 -9.71 -22.16
N ASP A 536 -2.10 -10.77 -22.61
CA ASP A 536 -2.73 -11.93 -23.26
C ASP A 536 -3.63 -12.72 -22.31
N ARG A 537 -3.24 -12.82 -21.04
CA ARG A 537 -4.05 -13.46 -19.98
C ARG A 537 -5.19 -12.59 -19.48
N GLY A 538 -5.06 -11.27 -19.61
CA GLY A 538 -5.98 -10.31 -18.99
C GLY A 538 -5.78 -10.20 -17.48
N LEU A 539 -4.53 -10.08 -17.02
CA LEU A 539 -4.22 -9.92 -15.59
C LEU A 539 -4.84 -8.65 -15.01
N GLY A 540 -5.11 -8.63 -13.70
CA GLY A 540 -5.65 -7.43 -13.05
C GLY A 540 -4.60 -6.34 -12.82
N MET A 541 -3.36 -6.74 -12.52
CA MET A 541 -2.32 -5.78 -12.13
C MET A 541 -0.92 -6.15 -12.65
N ILE A 542 -0.16 -5.12 -13.02
CA ILE A 542 1.30 -5.19 -13.13
C ILE A 542 1.88 -4.16 -12.15
N GLY A 543 2.91 -4.52 -11.41
CA GLY A 543 3.72 -3.60 -10.63
C GLY A 543 5.20 -3.74 -10.96
N ILE A 544 6.01 -2.85 -10.39
CA ILE A 544 7.46 -3.06 -10.27
C ILE A 544 7.89 -2.68 -8.85
N TRP A 545 8.91 -3.36 -8.34
CA TRP A 545 9.73 -2.83 -7.26
C TRP A 545 10.98 -2.18 -7.88
N SER A 546 11.10 -0.86 -7.91
CA SER A 546 10.15 0.19 -7.51
C SER A 546 10.33 1.44 -8.38
N MET A 547 9.46 2.43 -8.27
CA MET A 547 9.53 3.66 -9.07
C MET A 547 10.86 4.42 -8.89
N MET A 548 11.39 4.48 -7.67
CA MET A 548 12.68 5.14 -7.42
C MET A 548 13.86 4.35 -7.99
N ARG A 549 13.68 3.05 -8.25
CA ARG A 549 14.67 2.21 -8.94
C ARG A 549 14.60 2.33 -10.47
N ASP A 550 13.55 2.90 -11.04
CA ASP A 550 13.36 3.01 -12.50
C ASP A 550 14.19 4.15 -13.11
N GLN A 551 15.50 4.07 -12.85
CA GLN A 551 16.53 4.94 -13.40
C GLN A 551 17.88 4.21 -13.40
N PRO A 552 18.80 4.65 -14.28
CA PRO A 552 20.13 4.08 -14.32
C PRO A 552 20.92 4.44 -13.07
N GLY A 553 21.93 3.65 -12.78
CA GLY A 553 22.77 3.84 -11.61
C GLY A 553 24.12 3.17 -11.72
N VAL A 554 24.71 2.90 -10.56
CA VAL A 554 26.00 2.20 -10.51
C VAL A 554 25.80 0.76 -10.99
N ALA A 555 26.53 0.39 -12.03
CA ALA A 555 26.39 -0.92 -12.66
C ALA A 555 26.54 -2.06 -11.63
N ARG A 556 25.61 -3.02 -11.65
CA ARG A 556 25.61 -4.22 -10.79
C ARG A 556 25.38 -3.97 -9.30
N GLN A 557 25.00 -2.76 -8.92
CA GLN A 557 24.67 -2.43 -7.53
C GLN A 557 23.15 -2.45 -7.33
N VAL A 558 22.70 -3.21 -6.32
CA VAL A 558 21.34 -3.13 -5.80
C VAL A 558 21.21 -1.86 -4.96
N SER A 559 20.18 -1.08 -5.23
CA SER A 559 19.90 0.18 -4.56
C SER A 559 18.40 0.45 -4.53
N PRO A 560 17.87 1.11 -3.48
CA PRO A 560 16.50 1.61 -3.48
C PRO A 560 16.28 2.78 -4.46
N GLU A 561 17.36 3.42 -4.94
CA GLU A 561 17.31 4.64 -5.76
C GLU A 561 17.77 4.42 -7.21
N HIS A 562 18.11 3.19 -7.62
CA HIS A 562 18.39 2.87 -9.02
C HIS A 562 18.36 1.37 -9.29
N SER A 563 18.13 1.01 -10.55
CA SER A 563 18.04 -0.38 -11.03
C SER A 563 19.38 -1.12 -11.03
N GLY A 564 20.49 -0.39 -10.96
CA GLY A 564 21.84 -0.95 -11.15
C GLY A 564 22.18 -1.27 -12.60
N LEU A 565 21.29 -0.91 -13.55
CA LEU A 565 21.56 -0.91 -14.98
C LEU A 565 22.20 0.43 -15.39
N THR A 566 22.99 0.43 -16.45
CA THR A 566 23.56 1.66 -17.02
C THR A 566 22.53 2.42 -17.86
N GLU A 567 22.78 3.70 -18.14
CA GLU A 567 21.94 4.53 -19.02
C GLU A 567 21.69 3.87 -20.40
N GLN A 568 22.67 3.16 -20.94
CA GLN A 568 22.53 2.45 -22.22
C GLN A 568 21.66 1.19 -22.12
N GLN A 569 21.54 0.60 -20.94
CA GLN A 569 20.74 -0.60 -20.70
C GLN A 569 19.28 -0.24 -20.38
N ALA A 570 19.07 0.77 -19.54
CA ALA A 570 17.75 1.32 -19.22
C ALA A 570 17.89 2.79 -18.86
N ALA A 571 17.29 3.67 -19.67
CA ALA A 571 17.14 5.07 -19.34
C ALA A 571 16.13 5.27 -18.20
N LYS A 572 16.07 6.48 -17.64
CA LYS A 572 15.09 6.82 -16.62
C LYS A 572 13.66 6.55 -17.11
N TYR A 573 12.88 5.84 -16.30
CA TYR A 573 11.50 5.40 -16.55
C TYR A 573 11.30 4.38 -17.68
N ALA A 574 12.38 3.77 -18.19
CA ALA A 574 12.27 2.84 -19.31
C ALA A 574 11.35 1.63 -19.01
N PHE A 575 11.35 1.11 -17.78
CA PHE A 575 10.46 0.01 -17.41
C PHE A 575 9.01 0.49 -17.32
N SER A 576 8.78 1.66 -16.73
CA SER A 576 7.45 2.26 -16.66
C SER A 576 6.88 2.59 -18.04
N GLU A 577 7.70 3.00 -19.01
CA GLU A 577 7.26 3.19 -20.41
C GLU A 577 6.73 1.89 -21.04
N VAL A 578 7.27 0.73 -20.65
CA VAL A 578 6.78 -0.58 -21.12
C VAL A 578 5.45 -0.94 -20.47
N PHE A 579 5.29 -0.71 -19.17
CA PHE A 579 4.12 -1.19 -18.41
C PHE A 579 2.96 -0.19 -18.29
N ALA A 580 3.21 1.12 -18.38
CA ALA A 580 2.16 2.15 -18.28
C ALA A 580 0.96 1.95 -19.22
N PRO A 581 1.13 1.47 -20.47
CA PRO A 581 0.01 1.15 -21.36
C PRO A 581 -0.93 0.06 -20.85
N PHE A 582 -0.53 -0.72 -19.84
CA PHE A 582 -1.38 -1.74 -19.23
C PHE A 582 -2.58 -1.13 -18.49
N THR A 583 -2.41 0.07 -17.92
CA THR A 583 -3.53 0.80 -17.31
C THR A 583 -4.52 1.20 -18.38
N LYS A 584 -5.69 0.57 -18.37
CA LYS A 584 -6.81 0.96 -19.22
C LYS A 584 -7.74 1.84 -18.39
N ALA A 585 -7.82 3.13 -18.71
CA ALA A 585 -8.75 4.04 -18.06
C ALA A 585 -10.16 3.42 -18.10
N GLY A 586 -10.73 3.16 -16.93
CA GLY A 586 -11.98 2.44 -16.78
C GLY A 586 -13.11 3.07 -17.57
N SER A 587 -13.45 2.46 -18.69
CA SER A 587 -14.78 1.91 -18.82
C SER A 587 -14.58 0.42 -18.94
N GLU A 588 -14.92 -0.37 -17.93
CA GLU A 588 -15.40 -1.71 -18.23
C GLU A 588 -16.49 -1.50 -19.27
N LEU A 589 -16.17 -1.87 -20.51
CA LEU A 589 -17.16 -1.96 -21.54
C LEU A 589 -18.22 -2.92 -20.99
N PRO A 590 -19.52 -2.56 -21.06
CA PRO A 590 -20.56 -3.36 -20.43
C PRO A 590 -20.51 -4.78 -20.96
N ASP A 591 -20.97 -5.72 -20.13
CA ASP A 591 -20.94 -7.16 -20.43
C ASP A 591 -21.29 -7.45 -21.90
N GLY A 592 -20.47 -8.24 -22.60
CA GLY A 592 -20.64 -8.50 -24.02
C GLY A 592 -20.02 -7.48 -25.00
N VAL A 593 -19.49 -6.35 -24.54
CA VAL A 593 -18.65 -5.45 -25.34
C VAL A 593 -17.18 -5.66 -24.95
N ILE A 594 -16.39 -6.24 -25.87
CA ILE A 594 -15.01 -6.69 -25.62
C ILE A 594 -14.00 -5.55 -25.83
N SER A 595 -14.20 -4.74 -26.86
CA SER A 595 -13.34 -3.57 -27.11
C SER A 595 -14.06 -2.53 -27.97
N PHE A 596 -13.71 -1.26 -27.78
CA PHE A 596 -14.10 -0.16 -28.66
C PHE A 596 -12.85 0.64 -29.04
N THR A 597 -12.49 0.62 -30.32
CA THR A 597 -11.29 1.29 -30.83
C THR A 597 -11.67 2.34 -31.86
N VAL A 598 -10.93 3.44 -31.86
CA VAL A 598 -11.18 4.59 -32.74
C VAL A 598 -9.90 4.95 -33.48
N THR A 599 -9.94 4.84 -34.80
CA THR A 599 -8.82 5.18 -35.70
C THR A 599 -9.17 6.45 -36.46
N ALA A 600 -8.33 7.49 -36.36
CA ALA A 600 -8.56 8.78 -37.02
C ALA A 600 -7.46 9.16 -38.03
N ALA A 601 -6.50 8.25 -38.27
CA ALA A 601 -5.33 8.49 -39.11
C ALA A 601 -5.70 8.79 -40.58
N PRO A 602 -4.86 9.51 -41.34
CA PRO A 602 -5.11 9.79 -42.74
C PRO A 602 -5.20 8.50 -43.56
N GLY A 603 -6.31 8.32 -44.29
CA GLY A 603 -6.55 7.11 -45.10
C GLY A 603 -7.11 5.91 -44.35
N ASN A 604 -7.20 5.95 -43.02
CA ASN A 604 -7.82 4.89 -42.23
C ASN A 604 -8.65 5.49 -41.07
N ARG A 605 -9.95 5.67 -41.29
CA ARG A 605 -10.84 6.41 -40.38
C ARG A 605 -12.09 5.60 -40.07
N HIS A 606 -12.10 4.95 -38.92
CA HIS A 606 -13.22 4.14 -38.48
C HIS A 606 -13.27 4.04 -36.96
N ALA A 607 -14.38 3.53 -36.45
CA ALA A 607 -14.53 3.01 -35.11
C ALA A 607 -14.87 1.52 -35.20
N GLN A 608 -14.17 0.67 -34.45
CA GLN A 608 -14.47 -0.76 -34.35
C GLN A 608 -15.01 -1.08 -32.97
N ILE A 609 -16.06 -1.90 -32.93
CA ILE A 609 -16.57 -2.51 -31.72
C ILE A 609 -16.40 -4.02 -31.85
N LYS A 610 -15.71 -4.63 -30.89
CA LYS A 610 -15.67 -6.09 -30.74
C LYS A 610 -16.71 -6.49 -29.70
N LEU A 611 -17.58 -7.43 -30.06
CA LEU A 611 -18.72 -7.87 -29.27
C LEU A 611 -18.66 -9.39 -29.08
N THR A 612 -19.15 -9.87 -27.96
CA THR A 612 -19.51 -11.30 -27.84
C THR A 612 -20.61 -11.61 -28.85
N LYS A 613 -20.65 -12.85 -29.34
CA LYS A 613 -21.68 -13.28 -30.28
C LYS A 613 -23.09 -13.13 -29.71
N GLU A 614 -23.26 -13.30 -28.41
CA GLU A 614 -24.55 -13.08 -27.75
C GLU A 614 -24.95 -11.60 -27.81
N ALA A 615 -24.06 -10.68 -27.41
CA ALA A 615 -24.36 -9.26 -27.40
C ALA A 615 -24.64 -8.72 -28.82
N PHE A 616 -23.86 -9.14 -29.82
CA PHE A 616 -24.09 -8.75 -31.22
C PHE A 616 -25.46 -9.21 -31.75
N ASN A 617 -25.97 -10.36 -31.28
CA ASN A 617 -27.25 -10.91 -31.71
C ASN A 617 -28.45 -10.34 -30.94
N THR A 618 -28.26 -9.91 -29.70
CA THR A 618 -29.37 -9.58 -28.77
C THR A 618 -29.50 -8.11 -28.46
N ARG A 619 -28.43 -7.31 -28.59
CA ARG A 619 -28.38 -5.92 -28.16
C ARG A 619 -28.10 -4.99 -29.34
N LYS A 620 -28.33 -3.70 -29.13
CA LYS A 620 -28.12 -2.66 -30.14
C LYS A 620 -27.06 -1.67 -29.66
N PHE A 621 -25.99 -1.55 -30.44
CA PHE A 621 -24.87 -0.66 -30.14
C PHE A 621 -24.70 0.35 -31.26
N VAL A 622 -24.74 1.64 -30.92
CA VAL A 622 -24.68 2.75 -31.86
C VAL A 622 -23.41 3.56 -31.65
N VAL A 623 -22.75 3.96 -32.74
CA VAL A 623 -21.60 4.86 -32.70
C VAL A 623 -21.99 6.23 -33.21
N TYR A 624 -21.66 7.26 -32.45
CA TYR A 624 -21.82 8.67 -32.82
C TYR A 624 -20.48 9.39 -32.82
N GLN A 625 -20.27 10.27 -33.79
CA GLN A 625 -19.28 11.34 -33.68
C GLN A 625 -19.94 12.55 -33.00
N ASN A 626 -19.24 13.17 -32.05
CA ASN A 626 -19.65 14.41 -31.40
C ASN A 626 -21.03 14.31 -30.71
N TYR A 627 -21.24 13.23 -29.95
CA TYR A 627 -22.52 12.84 -29.32
C TYR A 627 -23.20 13.98 -28.54
N LYS A 628 -22.43 14.75 -27.76
CA LYS A 628 -22.95 15.82 -26.90
C LYS A 628 -23.28 17.12 -27.64
N THR A 629 -22.76 17.32 -28.85
CA THR A 629 -22.89 18.61 -29.56
C THR A 629 -23.84 18.51 -30.74
N ASN A 630 -23.56 17.64 -31.72
CA ASN A 630 -24.38 17.49 -32.93
C ASN A 630 -24.78 16.04 -33.23
N LYS A 631 -24.31 15.08 -32.44
CA LYS A 631 -24.73 13.68 -32.46
C LYS A 631 -24.75 13.09 -33.87
N LYS A 632 -23.65 13.23 -34.60
CA LYS A 632 -23.49 12.68 -35.94
C LYS A 632 -23.44 11.17 -35.87
N TYR A 633 -24.49 10.52 -36.33
CA TYR A 633 -24.55 9.07 -36.45
C TYR A 633 -23.41 8.55 -37.35
N MET A 634 -22.69 7.50 -36.94
CA MET A 634 -21.66 6.80 -37.75
C MET A 634 -22.15 5.44 -38.25
N GLY A 635 -22.87 4.70 -37.41
CA GLY A 635 -23.32 3.34 -37.70
C GLY A 635 -23.83 2.64 -36.44
N HIS A 636 -24.44 1.46 -36.58
CA HIS A 636 -24.82 0.64 -35.43
C HIS A 636 -24.80 -0.86 -35.75
N SER A 637 -24.76 -1.68 -34.71
CA SER A 637 -25.05 -3.11 -34.78
C SER A 637 -26.37 -3.42 -34.08
N GLU A 638 -27.14 -4.36 -34.64
CA GLU A 638 -28.44 -4.79 -34.13
C GLU A 638 -28.77 -6.18 -34.71
N LYS A 639 -29.28 -7.10 -33.89
CA LYS A 639 -29.88 -8.37 -34.33
C LYS A 639 -28.98 -9.19 -35.28
N GLY A 640 -27.68 -9.23 -34.98
CA GLY A 640 -26.71 -9.98 -35.77
C GLY A 640 -26.29 -9.31 -37.08
N LEU A 641 -26.58 -8.02 -37.25
CA LEU A 641 -26.23 -7.23 -38.43
C LEU A 641 -25.52 -5.92 -38.05
N SER A 642 -24.72 -5.40 -38.96
CA SER A 642 -24.16 -4.03 -38.89
C SER A 642 -24.77 -3.15 -39.98
N TYR A 643 -25.20 -1.95 -39.59
CA TYR A 643 -25.80 -0.95 -40.45
C TYR A 643 -24.88 0.26 -40.58
N TYR A 644 -24.67 0.71 -41.82
CA TYR A 644 -23.70 1.75 -42.17
C TYR A 644 -22.27 1.41 -41.72
N GLY A 645 -21.95 0.12 -41.81
CA GLY A 645 -20.68 -0.46 -41.45
C GLY A 645 -20.55 -1.87 -42.00
N HIS A 646 -19.47 -2.54 -41.61
CA HIS A 646 -19.23 -3.94 -41.95
C HIS A 646 -19.00 -4.74 -40.66
N ASN A 647 -19.21 -6.05 -40.72
CA ASN A 647 -18.86 -6.94 -39.63
C ASN A 647 -18.22 -8.22 -40.13
N TRP A 648 -17.38 -8.82 -39.29
CA TRP A 648 -16.77 -10.12 -39.54
C TRP A 648 -16.63 -10.90 -38.24
N SER A 649 -16.51 -12.22 -38.37
CA SER A 649 -16.25 -13.10 -37.25
C SER A 649 -14.80 -12.98 -36.79
N ALA A 650 -14.59 -12.86 -35.49
CA ALA A 650 -13.28 -12.90 -34.84
C ALA A 650 -13.17 -14.13 -33.92
N ASP A 651 -11.97 -14.40 -33.42
CA ASP A 651 -11.67 -15.43 -32.41
C ASP A 651 -12.34 -16.78 -32.74
N ASN A 652 -12.01 -17.33 -33.91
CA ASN A 652 -12.50 -18.64 -34.37
C ASN A 652 -14.03 -18.82 -34.40
N GLY A 653 -14.83 -17.74 -34.40
CA GLY A 653 -16.29 -17.85 -34.45
C GLY A 653 -17.01 -17.43 -33.17
N GLU A 654 -16.27 -17.13 -32.11
CA GLU A 654 -16.80 -16.81 -30.78
C GLU A 654 -17.27 -15.36 -30.64
N ASN A 655 -16.62 -14.44 -31.36
CA ASN A 655 -16.87 -13.00 -31.25
C ASN A 655 -17.12 -12.37 -32.63
N THR A 656 -17.70 -11.16 -32.64
CA THR A 656 -17.95 -10.39 -33.87
C THR A 656 -17.34 -9.00 -33.74
N VAL A 657 -16.65 -8.54 -34.79
CA VAL A 657 -16.21 -7.15 -34.90
C VAL A 657 -17.15 -6.41 -35.85
N ALA A 658 -17.65 -5.26 -35.43
CA ALA A 658 -18.42 -4.32 -36.23
C ALA A 658 -17.62 -3.03 -36.42
N GLU A 659 -17.49 -2.57 -37.66
CA GLU A 659 -16.69 -1.40 -38.04
C GLU A 659 -17.53 -0.34 -38.73
N PHE A 660 -17.38 0.92 -38.29
CA PHE A 660 -18.16 2.06 -38.76
C PHE A 660 -17.25 3.22 -39.17
N TYR A 661 -17.54 3.85 -40.29
CA TYR A 661 -16.67 4.86 -40.90
C TYR A 661 -17.13 6.28 -40.59
N TYR A 662 -16.18 7.21 -40.58
CA TYR A 662 -16.50 8.63 -40.38
C TYR A 662 -17.16 9.23 -41.63
N TYR A 663 -18.25 9.98 -41.42
CA TYR A 663 -18.88 10.77 -42.49
C TYR A 663 -18.13 12.06 -42.80
N SER A 664 -17.36 12.59 -41.85
CA SER A 664 -16.57 13.80 -42.02
C SER A 664 -15.17 13.63 -41.46
N THR A 665 -14.18 14.29 -42.06
CA THR A 665 -12.80 14.28 -41.58
C THR A 665 -12.75 14.64 -40.08
N PRO A 666 -12.27 13.74 -39.21
CA PRO A 666 -12.15 14.02 -37.79
C PRO A 666 -11.11 15.11 -37.54
N LYS A 667 -11.31 15.87 -36.46
CA LYS A 667 -10.40 16.91 -35.98
C LYS A 667 -10.01 16.64 -34.53
N ALA A 668 -8.89 17.22 -34.11
CA ALA A 668 -8.48 17.14 -32.71
C ALA A 668 -9.57 17.78 -31.84
N GLY A 669 -9.99 17.07 -30.81
CA GLY A 669 -11.11 17.45 -29.94
C GLY A 669 -12.49 16.96 -30.38
N ASP A 670 -12.65 16.36 -31.57
CA ASP A 670 -13.88 15.62 -31.88
C ASP A 670 -14.00 14.41 -30.94
N THR A 671 -15.22 14.05 -30.55
CA THR A 671 -15.48 12.83 -29.78
C THR A 671 -16.09 11.73 -30.64
N VAL A 672 -15.82 10.47 -30.30
CA VAL A 672 -16.50 9.29 -30.86
C VAL A 672 -17.03 8.46 -29.71
N THR A 673 -18.34 8.29 -29.67
CA THR A 673 -19.07 7.79 -28.52
C THR A 673 -19.80 6.50 -28.90
N LEU A 674 -19.56 5.45 -28.13
CA LEU A 674 -20.31 4.21 -28.15
C LEU A 674 -21.47 4.31 -27.18
N VAL A 675 -22.69 4.03 -27.65
CA VAL A 675 -23.88 3.93 -26.81
C VAL A 675 -24.58 2.58 -27.02
N GLU A 676 -25.22 2.10 -25.98
CA GLU A 676 -26.26 1.08 -26.09
C GLU A 676 -27.62 1.74 -26.19
N ASP A 677 -28.43 1.29 -27.14
CA ASP A 677 -29.79 1.79 -27.38
C ASP A 677 -30.80 0.66 -27.14
N ASP A 678 -31.52 0.72 -26.01
CA ASP A 678 -32.57 -0.26 -25.67
C ASP A 678 -33.94 0.09 -26.29
N TYR A 679 -33.96 1.01 -27.27
CA TYR A 679 -35.12 1.63 -27.92
C TYR A 679 -35.95 2.57 -27.05
N SER A 680 -35.71 2.62 -25.73
CA SER A 680 -36.33 3.56 -24.80
C SER A 680 -35.37 4.65 -24.35
N LYS A 681 -34.08 4.32 -24.27
CA LYS A 681 -33.00 5.18 -23.81
C LYS A 681 -31.69 4.77 -24.46
N GLU A 682 -30.87 5.78 -24.77
CA GLU A 682 -29.47 5.58 -25.08
C GLU A 682 -28.62 5.75 -23.82
N THR A 683 -27.78 4.76 -23.54
CA THR A 683 -26.80 4.78 -22.44
C THR A 683 -25.41 4.87 -23.02
N VAL A 684 -24.68 5.93 -22.66
CA VAL A 684 -23.28 6.10 -23.08
C VAL A 684 -22.43 5.05 -22.38
N LEU A 685 -21.71 4.25 -23.17
CA LEU A 685 -20.85 3.17 -22.69
C LEU A 685 -19.38 3.60 -22.66
N GLN A 686 -18.94 4.27 -23.72
CA GLN A 686 -17.58 4.78 -23.84
C GLN A 686 -17.54 6.00 -24.75
N GLU A 687 -16.61 6.92 -24.48
CA GLU A 687 -16.35 8.10 -25.31
C GLU A 687 -14.84 8.27 -25.49
N VAL A 688 -14.40 8.41 -26.74
CA VAL A 688 -13.00 8.63 -27.10
C VAL A 688 -12.87 10.01 -27.71
N THR A 689 -11.98 10.84 -27.17
CA THR A 689 -11.64 12.15 -27.73
C THR A 689 -10.46 12.00 -28.68
N ILE A 690 -10.62 12.48 -29.92
CA ILE A 690 -9.57 12.41 -30.95
C ILE A 690 -8.45 13.38 -30.57
N SER A 691 -7.25 12.84 -30.34
CA SER A 691 -6.05 13.64 -30.09
C SER A 691 -5.38 14.08 -31.40
N SER A 692 -4.46 15.04 -31.31
CA SER A 692 -3.63 15.45 -32.45
C SER A 692 -2.74 14.31 -32.98
N ASP A 693 -2.37 13.34 -32.13
CA ASP A 693 -1.54 12.20 -32.53
C ASP A 693 -2.35 11.12 -33.23
N MET A 694 -3.62 10.92 -32.88
CA MET A 694 -4.52 10.00 -33.59
C MET A 694 -4.79 10.43 -35.05
N LEU A 695 -4.50 11.68 -35.39
CA LEU A 695 -4.64 12.25 -36.73
C LEU A 695 -3.36 12.15 -37.58
N LYS A 696 -2.26 11.66 -37.00
CA LYS A 696 -1.01 11.36 -37.70
C LYS A 696 -1.03 9.89 -38.12
#